data_AF-A0A0W0VLY6-F1
#
_entry.id   AF-A0A0W0VLY6-F1
#
_cell.length_a   1.000
_cell.length_b   1.000
_cell.length_c   1.000
_cell.angle_alpha   90.00
_cell.angle_beta   90.00
_cell.angle_gamma   90.00
#
_symmetry.space_group_name_H-M   'P 1'
#
loop_
_entity.id
_entity.type
_entity.pdbx_description
1 polymer ?
#
loop_
_entity_poly.entity_id
_entity_poly.type
_entity_poly.pdbx_seq_one_letter_code
_entity_poly.pdbx_strand_id
1 'polypeptide(L)'
;MRKILVINGHGAKLSDNVNINPQHSFITPGDASHSYVLSFDNMNRHLEEMTCRNQIWPIHDDEQEIQWHHYQRNNINDITISPLQQNFSFVMFASSLLNKKTGWEKLTTPEHDVLERGALAVRQGNKIIVLEQEALKEYLTNAQKGTHAGTPVFFCDKELGKIKPVSDTTLSEIYTGIQAIKEFQSTGTSVIVATCSPNAKTAKNICVKTKLSPYPIDHVMTKQKGDAMNKGPSPLRTLLDKVEKNTGNFSSYETSLGKGENIPFTDKPAQQFLAGLDVANKIEQLSKKPTGKINVQDIKDVTICSLGSENPLVIPKARIERLLKSAKVYVNNDIFPKGLYRKAKVTTQDKSISAAARKHWQNLAVGVCHAQEIDLLVDQQIDKEGRAIAAPRTGKIEEGSPAILLLSTPALNFAYGTARFLTQKQQEKFIAGMYRNLFSVAVREGREYIAMPAAGLSVFGGNCQQYFKILMEVAEEFPNLNVIYHPAKYSKEFDEALNKAGNPSNIVRASKDVVFIADQLTKEGKLCALHNPSDEDAVYGIYDIGQYWKNGKGAGYVGEEHIGSMTTAPLNSKGLNPDAFDQHLVEWQFKLKVNEKAQKQFEDALKSLHNVIEKFSKNGDANRKEAAEKLYGGLSVASQEYLKEPNEETYQTFKQQSDELIQEARKTLDTVESKQILANLALAVVGLGVFYAVAIVANKALNGRFLFFPPESARKIDSTEKSAIGLTVER
;
A
#
# COMPACT_ATOMS: atom_id res chain seq x y z
N MET A 1 7.12 9.20 -12.05
CA MET A 1 7.44 8.13 -11.08
C MET A 1 8.47 8.67 -10.09
N ARG A 2 8.47 8.24 -8.82
CA ARG A 2 9.52 8.64 -7.86
C ARG A 2 10.86 8.06 -8.30
N LYS A 3 11.90 8.88 -8.34
CA LYS A 3 13.26 8.40 -8.65
C LYS A 3 13.92 7.85 -7.39
N ILE A 4 14.67 6.77 -7.51
CA ILE A 4 15.31 6.05 -6.39
C ILE A 4 16.79 6.40 -6.35
N LEU A 5 17.26 7.10 -5.31
CA LEU A 5 18.68 7.33 -5.08
C LEU A 5 19.35 6.08 -4.51
N VAL A 6 20.39 5.58 -5.16
CA VAL A 6 21.17 4.41 -4.76
C VAL A 6 22.56 4.83 -4.31
N ILE A 7 22.73 4.77 -2.99
CA ILE A 7 23.94 4.83 -2.19
C ILE A 7 24.89 3.67 -2.45
N ASN A 8 26.07 3.76 -3.07
CA ASN A 8 27.02 2.63 -3.06
C ASN A 8 28.31 2.97 -2.30
N GLY A 9 28.29 2.94 -0.97
CA GLY A 9 29.44 3.34 -0.18
C GLY A 9 30.40 2.18 0.14
N HIS A 10 31.70 2.34 -0.16
CA HIS A 10 32.80 1.93 0.74
C HIS A 10 32.95 2.96 1.89
N GLY A 11 31.82 3.30 2.53
CA GLY A 11 31.73 4.36 3.54
C GLY A 11 32.30 3.96 4.90
N ALA A 12 32.71 4.98 5.68
CA ALA A 12 33.57 4.91 6.85
C ALA A 12 33.23 3.81 7.89
N LYS A 13 34.29 3.34 8.58
CA LYS A 13 34.19 2.51 9.80
C LYS A 13 33.16 3.13 10.75
N LEU A 14 32.00 2.50 10.89
CA LEU A 14 31.10 2.77 11.99
C LEU A 14 31.79 2.27 13.26
N SER A 15 32.14 3.18 14.17
CA SER A 15 32.74 2.82 15.47
C SER A 15 31.73 2.22 16.45
N ASP A 16 30.43 2.35 16.16
CA ASP A 16 29.35 1.97 17.05
C ASP A 16 28.47 0.90 16.43
N ASN A 17 28.08 -0.07 17.28
CA ASN A 17 27.08 -1.08 16.95
C ASN A 17 25.78 -0.40 16.51
N VAL A 18 25.43 -0.50 15.24
CA VAL A 18 24.14 -0.03 14.73
C VAL A 18 23.06 -0.98 15.22
N ASN A 19 22.20 -0.51 16.12
CA ASN A 19 20.96 -1.20 16.44
C ASN A 19 19.99 -1.05 15.25
N ILE A 20 19.83 -2.13 14.50
CA ILE A 20 18.89 -2.23 13.39
C ILE A 20 17.48 -2.31 13.98
N ASN A 21 16.71 -1.22 13.84
CA ASN A 21 15.29 -1.26 14.19
C ASN A 21 14.47 -1.97 13.06
N PRO A 22 13.22 -2.40 13.33
CA PRO A 22 12.39 -3.14 12.38
C PRO A 22 11.96 -2.40 11.10
N GLN A 23 12.29 -1.11 10.95
CA GLN A 23 11.78 -0.23 9.87
C GLN A 23 12.65 -0.26 8.60
N HIS A 24 13.68 -1.12 8.56
CA HIS A 24 14.55 -1.30 7.40
C HIS A 24 13.96 -2.34 6.43
N SER A 25 13.63 -1.93 5.21
CA SER A 25 13.17 -2.81 4.12
C SER A 25 14.25 -3.00 3.05
N PHE A 26 14.32 -4.19 2.45
CA PHE A 26 15.21 -4.49 1.32
C PHE A 26 14.57 -4.06 0.00
N ILE A 27 15.26 -3.21 -0.78
CA ILE A 27 14.88 -2.92 -2.17
C ILE A 27 16.16 -2.87 -3.01
N THR A 28 16.12 -3.55 -4.14
CA THR A 28 17.17 -3.56 -5.17
C THR A 28 16.92 -2.47 -6.22
N PRO A 29 17.96 -1.82 -6.78
CA PRO A 29 17.82 -0.72 -7.73
C PRO A 29 16.98 -1.05 -8.98
N GLY A 30 16.07 -0.14 -9.35
CA GLY A 30 15.30 -0.18 -10.60
C GLY A 30 16.07 0.37 -11.82
N ASP A 31 15.39 0.40 -12.97
CA ASP A 31 15.81 1.03 -14.25
C ASP A 31 16.57 2.37 -14.09
N ALA A 32 17.61 2.60 -14.88
CA ALA A 32 18.40 3.85 -14.91
C ALA A 32 17.55 5.10 -15.18
N SER A 33 16.45 5.00 -15.94
CA SER A 33 15.55 6.15 -16.13
C SER A 33 14.75 6.52 -14.86
N HIS A 34 14.78 5.64 -13.85
CA HIS A 34 14.04 5.72 -12.60
C HIS A 34 14.93 5.69 -11.34
N SER A 35 16.25 5.61 -11.49
CA SER A 35 17.20 5.48 -10.39
C SER A 35 18.37 6.46 -10.52
N TYR A 36 18.86 6.98 -9.41
CA TYR A 36 20.14 7.68 -9.32
C TYR A 36 21.19 6.73 -8.76
N VAL A 37 22.42 6.75 -9.28
CA VAL A 37 23.50 5.88 -8.81
C VAL A 37 24.68 6.73 -8.34
N LEU A 38 25.15 6.46 -7.11
CA LEU A 38 26.41 6.95 -6.60
C LEU A 38 27.52 5.98 -7.08
N SER A 39 28.35 6.38 -8.05
CA SER A 39 29.44 5.54 -8.58
C SER A 39 30.82 6.06 -8.12
N PHE A 40 31.71 5.12 -7.78
CA PHE A 40 32.92 5.38 -7.00
C PHE A 40 34.17 4.62 -7.43
N ASP A 41 34.38 4.46 -8.74
CA ASP A 41 35.73 4.24 -9.27
C ASP A 41 35.71 4.53 -10.78
N ASN A 42 36.75 5.18 -11.29
CA ASN A 42 36.95 5.33 -12.74
C ASN A 42 37.69 4.11 -13.33
N MET A 43 38.27 3.23 -12.50
CA MET A 43 39.16 2.16 -12.95
C MET A 43 38.48 0.78 -13.04
N ASN A 44 37.39 0.52 -12.31
CA ASN A 44 36.68 -0.76 -12.36
C ASN A 44 35.17 -0.57 -12.61
N ARG A 45 34.81 -0.64 -13.89
CA ARG A 45 33.49 -0.30 -14.51
C ARG A 45 32.32 -1.24 -14.18
N HIS A 46 32.39 -2.06 -13.14
CA HIS A 46 31.45 -3.20 -13.01
C HIS A 46 30.03 -2.81 -12.57
N LEU A 47 29.85 -1.71 -11.85
CA LEU A 47 28.52 -1.24 -11.42
C LEU A 47 27.84 -0.30 -12.43
N GLU A 48 28.61 0.32 -13.31
CA GLU A 48 28.10 1.25 -14.34
C GLU A 48 27.31 0.51 -15.43
N GLU A 49 27.58 -0.80 -15.63
CA GLU A 49 26.79 -1.69 -16.49
C GLU A 49 25.51 -2.24 -15.81
N MET A 50 25.36 -2.12 -14.49
CA MET A 50 24.26 -2.74 -13.74
C MET A 50 22.92 -2.01 -13.96
N THR A 51 22.90 -0.69 -13.91
CA THR A 51 21.65 0.08 -14.06
C THR A 51 21.25 0.33 -15.51
N CYS A 52 22.19 0.38 -16.46
CA CYS A 52 21.89 0.64 -17.86
C CYS A 52 21.26 -0.57 -18.62
N ARG A 53 21.16 -1.75 -17.99
CA ARG A 53 20.62 -2.99 -18.61
C ARG A 53 19.46 -3.65 -17.84
N ASN A 54 18.83 -2.97 -16.88
CA ASN A 54 17.77 -3.53 -16.03
C ASN A 54 18.16 -4.85 -15.31
N GLN A 55 19.40 -4.95 -14.84
CA GLN A 55 19.98 -6.20 -14.36
C GLN A 55 20.83 -6.01 -13.10
N ILE A 56 20.67 -6.89 -12.10
CA ILE A 56 21.45 -6.82 -10.86
C ILE A 56 22.27 -8.10 -10.70
N TRP A 57 23.57 -7.93 -10.48
CA TRP A 57 24.47 -9.01 -10.09
C TRP A 57 24.51 -9.10 -8.55
N PRO A 58 24.46 -10.31 -7.97
CA PRO A 58 24.52 -10.47 -6.52
C PRO A 58 25.89 -10.04 -5.97
N ILE A 59 25.89 -9.32 -4.85
CA ILE A 59 27.11 -8.90 -4.14
C ILE A 59 27.32 -9.85 -2.96
N HIS A 60 28.48 -10.49 -2.90
CA HIS A 60 28.85 -11.43 -1.85
C HIS A 60 30.10 -10.95 -1.09
N ASP A 61 30.11 -11.17 0.22
CA ASP A 61 31.32 -11.20 1.05
C ASP A 61 31.63 -12.66 1.37
N ASP A 62 32.54 -13.26 0.56
CA ASP A 62 33.06 -14.64 0.49
C ASP A 62 32.16 -15.86 0.82
N GLU A 63 31.13 -15.75 1.64
CA GLU A 63 30.12 -16.76 1.99
C GLU A 63 28.72 -16.17 2.32
N GLN A 64 28.53 -14.83 2.35
CA GLN A 64 27.26 -14.18 2.70
C GLN A 64 26.84 -13.10 1.68
N GLU A 65 25.53 -13.01 1.41
CA GLU A 65 24.94 -11.95 0.58
C GLU A 65 24.90 -10.62 1.35
N ILE A 66 25.42 -9.54 0.77
CA ILE A 66 25.43 -8.22 1.41
C ILE A 66 24.01 -7.62 1.34
N GLN A 67 23.54 -7.12 2.48
CA GLN A 67 22.20 -6.55 2.65
C GLN A 67 22.07 -5.12 2.10
N TRP A 68 20.98 -4.85 1.37
CA TRP A 68 20.58 -3.51 0.90
C TRP A 68 19.74 -2.81 1.96
N HIS A 69 19.93 -1.50 2.18
CA HIS A 69 19.16 -0.73 3.16
C HIS A 69 18.30 0.35 2.49
N HIS A 70 17.04 0.51 2.90
CA HIS A 70 16.15 1.59 2.46
C HIS A 70 15.90 2.58 3.60
N TYR A 71 15.98 3.87 3.33
CA TYR A 71 15.78 4.93 4.32
C TYR A 71 14.54 5.76 3.99
N GLN A 72 13.64 5.90 4.95
CA GLN A 72 12.51 6.82 4.88
C GLN A 72 12.92 8.21 5.39
N ARG A 73 12.18 9.25 4.96
CA ARG A 73 12.48 10.69 5.14
C ARG A 73 12.88 11.12 6.57
N ASN A 74 12.44 10.40 7.60
CA ASN A 74 12.60 10.80 9.00
C ASN A 74 13.64 9.94 9.77
N ASN A 75 14.22 8.91 9.14
CA ASN A 75 15.07 7.91 9.80
C ASN A 75 16.46 7.80 9.15
N ILE A 76 16.97 8.88 8.55
CA ILE A 76 18.31 8.88 7.96
C ILE A 76 19.31 9.04 9.11
N ASN A 77 19.95 7.94 9.52
CA ASN A 77 21.18 8.03 10.31
C ASN A 77 22.20 8.85 9.49
N ASP A 78 22.85 9.82 10.12
CA ASP A 78 23.69 10.79 9.41
C ASP A 78 25.05 10.17 9.04
N ILE A 79 25.02 9.25 8.07
CA ILE A 79 26.19 8.54 7.58
C ILE A 79 27.08 9.55 6.86
N THR A 80 28.33 9.67 7.31
CA THR A 80 29.34 10.47 6.60
C THR A 80 29.94 9.64 5.46
N ILE A 81 30.02 10.27 4.29
CA ILE A 81 30.50 9.71 3.03
C ILE A 81 31.69 10.55 2.57
N SER A 82 32.86 9.92 2.52
CA SER A 82 34.10 10.54 2.06
C SER A 82 34.32 10.33 0.56
N PRO A 83 35.05 11.23 -0.12
CA PRO A 83 35.50 10.99 -1.50
C PRO A 83 36.43 9.77 -1.54
N LEU A 84 36.07 8.74 -2.32
CA LEU A 84 36.75 7.44 -2.29
C LEU A 84 38.13 7.40 -2.97
N GLN A 85 38.45 8.38 -3.81
CA GLN A 85 39.77 8.46 -4.40
C GLN A 85 40.74 9.01 -3.35
N GLN A 86 41.69 8.19 -2.89
CA GLN A 86 42.87 8.70 -2.20
C GLN A 86 43.48 9.80 -3.10
N ASN A 87 43.52 11.02 -2.59
CA ASN A 87 43.94 12.23 -3.31
C ASN A 87 42.91 12.82 -4.29
N PHE A 88 41.60 12.63 -4.06
CA PHE A 88 40.58 13.39 -4.78
C PHE A 88 40.86 14.89 -4.64
N SER A 89 40.95 15.59 -5.77
CA SER A 89 41.08 17.04 -5.81
C SER A 89 39.86 17.62 -6.52
N PHE A 90 39.05 18.37 -5.76
CA PHE A 90 37.92 19.09 -6.34
C PHE A 90 38.37 20.06 -7.43
N VAL A 91 39.55 20.68 -7.30
CA VAL A 91 40.14 21.58 -8.31
C VAL A 91 40.37 20.83 -9.63
N MET A 92 40.93 19.62 -9.57
CA MET A 92 41.12 18.79 -10.77
C MET A 92 39.79 18.36 -11.37
N PHE A 93 38.82 17.96 -10.54
CA PHE A 93 37.49 17.59 -10.99
C PHE A 93 36.76 18.76 -11.68
N ALA A 94 36.79 19.95 -11.09
CA ALA A 94 36.24 21.18 -11.67
C ALA A 94 36.88 21.49 -13.04
N SER A 95 38.20 21.31 -13.14
CA SER A 95 38.91 21.46 -14.40
C SER A 95 38.48 20.45 -15.45
N SER A 96 38.29 19.18 -15.07
CA SER A 96 37.79 18.15 -15.99
C SER A 96 36.37 18.44 -16.48
N LEU A 97 35.47 18.93 -15.62
CA LEU A 97 34.11 19.34 -16.01
C LEU A 97 34.14 20.49 -17.01
N LEU A 98 34.88 21.57 -16.70
CA LEU A 98 34.98 22.75 -17.58
C LEU A 98 35.58 22.41 -18.95
N ASN A 99 36.44 21.40 -19.02
CA ASN A 99 37.08 20.95 -20.25
C ASN A 99 36.39 19.76 -20.94
N LYS A 100 35.22 19.31 -20.47
CA LYS A 100 34.49 18.13 -21.01
C LYS A 100 35.34 16.86 -21.06
N LYS A 101 36.13 16.64 -20.02
CA LYS A 101 37.08 15.51 -19.86
C LYS A 101 36.73 14.65 -18.65
N THR A 102 35.47 14.61 -18.25
CA THR A 102 35.05 13.75 -17.13
C THR A 102 34.91 12.29 -17.55
N GLY A 103 34.66 12.04 -18.84
CA GLY A 103 34.34 10.74 -19.38
C GLY A 103 32.86 10.37 -19.20
N TRP A 104 32.09 11.17 -18.46
CA TRP A 104 30.65 10.96 -18.25
C TRP A 104 29.83 11.32 -19.48
N GLU A 105 30.34 12.23 -20.30
CA GLU A 105 29.72 12.66 -21.56
C GLU A 105 29.41 11.47 -22.47
N LYS A 106 30.26 10.43 -22.39
CA LYS A 106 30.23 9.22 -23.22
C LYS A 106 29.31 8.11 -22.71
N LEU A 107 28.69 8.31 -21.56
CA LEU A 107 27.83 7.30 -20.93
C LEU A 107 26.39 7.31 -21.46
N THR A 108 26.02 8.31 -22.27
CA THR A 108 24.76 8.35 -23.00
C THR A 108 25.01 8.23 -24.51
N THR A 109 23.98 7.85 -25.27
CA THR A 109 23.99 7.92 -26.72
C THR A 109 22.70 8.62 -27.19
N PRO A 110 22.78 9.85 -27.73
CA PRO A 110 24.00 10.62 -28.02
C PRO A 110 24.76 11.06 -26.75
N GLU A 111 26.04 11.40 -26.90
CA GLU A 111 26.83 12.03 -25.82
C GLU A 111 26.13 13.31 -25.35
N HIS A 112 26.19 13.61 -24.05
CA HIS A 112 25.59 14.81 -23.48
C HIS A 112 26.63 15.72 -22.79
N ASP A 113 26.30 16.99 -22.61
CA ASP A 113 27.14 17.93 -21.88
C ASP A 113 26.88 17.83 -20.37
N VAL A 114 27.81 17.21 -19.65
CA VAL A 114 27.74 16.97 -18.20
C VAL A 114 27.67 18.29 -17.42
N LEU A 115 28.28 19.37 -17.93
CA LEU A 115 28.22 20.67 -17.28
C LEU A 115 26.84 21.32 -17.45
N GLU A 116 26.24 21.20 -18.63
CA GLU A 116 24.90 21.73 -18.92
C GLU A 116 23.81 21.02 -18.10
N ARG A 117 23.97 19.70 -17.92
CA ARG A 117 23.05 18.85 -17.14
C ARG A 117 23.49 18.69 -15.68
N GLY A 118 24.53 19.41 -15.25
CA GLY A 118 25.12 19.33 -13.92
C GLY A 118 24.41 20.18 -12.86
N ALA A 119 24.48 19.73 -11.62
CA ALA A 119 24.09 20.47 -10.41
C ALA A 119 25.13 20.22 -9.31
N LEU A 120 25.64 21.28 -8.66
CA LEU A 120 26.60 21.17 -7.55
C LEU A 120 25.94 21.63 -6.26
N ALA A 121 25.90 20.75 -5.25
CA ALA A 121 25.54 21.14 -3.90
C ALA A 121 26.76 21.74 -3.18
N VAL A 122 26.58 22.90 -2.56
CA VAL A 122 27.62 23.62 -1.81
C VAL A 122 27.10 23.97 -0.42
N ARG A 123 27.92 23.70 0.60
CA ARG A 123 27.66 24.06 1.99
C ARG A 123 28.12 25.50 2.22
N GLN A 124 27.19 26.36 2.62
CA GLN A 124 27.45 27.75 3.01
C GLN A 124 26.86 28.00 4.40
N GLY A 125 27.71 27.94 5.42
CA GLY A 125 27.26 27.88 6.81
C GLY A 125 26.41 26.63 7.07
N ASN A 126 25.23 26.80 7.66
CA ASN A 126 24.30 25.70 7.97
C ASN A 126 23.31 25.39 6.84
N LYS A 127 23.54 25.90 5.62
CA LYS A 127 22.66 25.71 4.47
C LYS A 127 23.37 24.99 3.34
N ILE A 128 22.64 24.09 2.68
CA ILE A 128 23.01 23.51 1.39
C ILE A 128 22.35 24.34 0.29
N ILE A 129 23.16 24.90 -0.60
CA ILE A 129 22.70 25.56 -1.82
C ILE A 129 23.02 24.69 -3.03
N VAL A 130 22.20 24.76 -4.06
CA VAL A 130 22.42 24.04 -5.32
C VAL A 130 22.72 25.05 -6.42
N LEU A 131 23.83 24.83 -7.12
CA LEU A 131 24.29 25.64 -8.23
C LEU A 131 24.07 24.87 -9.54
N GLU A 132 23.42 25.50 -10.50
CA GLU A 132 23.15 24.96 -11.84
C GLU A 132 23.55 26.01 -12.90
N GLN A 133 23.77 25.57 -14.14
CA GLN A 133 24.01 26.45 -15.30
C GLN A 133 25.15 27.46 -15.06
N GLU A 134 24.92 28.77 -15.29
CA GLU A 134 25.96 29.80 -15.17
C GLU A 134 26.53 29.92 -13.75
N ALA A 135 25.70 29.76 -12.71
CA ALA A 135 26.17 29.80 -11.32
C ALA A 135 27.11 28.63 -11.01
N LEU A 136 26.84 27.45 -11.57
CA LEU A 136 27.72 26.29 -11.50
C LEU A 136 29.05 26.58 -12.22
N LYS A 137 28.99 27.09 -13.45
CA LYS A 137 30.17 27.39 -14.27
C LYS A 137 31.09 28.45 -13.63
N GLU A 138 30.50 29.50 -13.07
CA GLU A 138 31.22 30.53 -12.31
C GLU A 138 31.91 29.92 -11.09
N TYR A 139 31.19 29.12 -10.31
CA TYR A 139 31.74 28.45 -9.13
C TYR A 139 32.92 27.54 -9.49
N LEU A 140 32.80 26.71 -10.52
CA LEU A 140 33.88 25.82 -10.97
C LEU A 140 35.10 26.61 -11.48
N THR A 141 34.89 27.76 -12.14
CA THR A 141 35.97 28.64 -12.60
C THR A 141 36.71 29.27 -11.42
N ASN A 142 35.99 29.71 -10.39
CA ASN A 142 36.57 30.19 -9.15
C ASN A 142 37.27 29.05 -8.38
N ALA A 143 36.75 27.82 -8.47
CA ALA A 143 37.36 26.66 -7.87
C ALA A 143 38.72 26.30 -8.48
N GLN A 144 38.87 26.41 -9.80
CA GLN A 144 40.18 26.26 -10.46
C GLN A 144 41.23 27.24 -9.94
N LYS A 145 40.80 28.44 -9.54
CA LYS A 145 41.65 29.50 -8.98
C LYS A 145 41.84 29.40 -7.46
N GLY A 146 41.13 28.47 -6.79
CA GLY A 146 41.11 28.37 -5.33
C GLY A 146 40.34 29.49 -4.62
N THR A 147 39.48 30.24 -5.32
CA THR A 147 38.78 31.43 -4.80
C THR A 147 37.26 31.23 -4.66
N HIS A 148 36.78 29.98 -4.63
CA HIS A 148 35.35 29.68 -4.48
C HIS A 148 34.90 29.83 -3.02
N ALA A 149 33.65 30.22 -2.81
CA ALA A 149 33.07 30.42 -1.48
C ALA A 149 32.14 29.28 -1.07
N GLY A 150 32.43 28.65 0.07
CA GLY A 150 31.70 27.49 0.58
C GLY A 150 32.43 26.17 0.33
N THR A 151 31.90 25.09 0.90
CA THR A 151 32.48 23.75 0.75
C THR A 151 31.64 22.94 -0.25
N PRO A 152 32.21 22.48 -1.38
CA PRO A 152 31.46 21.67 -2.33
C PRO A 152 31.14 20.31 -1.69
N VAL A 153 29.89 19.85 -1.79
CA VAL A 153 29.35 18.69 -1.07
C VAL A 153 29.29 17.49 -2.01
N PHE A 154 28.43 17.57 -3.04
CA PHE A 154 28.35 16.59 -4.11
C PHE A 154 28.07 17.28 -5.45
N PHE A 155 28.49 16.64 -6.54
CA PHE A 155 28.09 16.98 -7.90
C PHE A 155 27.07 15.95 -8.41
N CYS A 156 26.01 16.39 -9.07
CA CYS A 156 24.97 15.57 -9.67
C CYS A 156 24.91 15.84 -11.17
N ASP A 157 25.03 14.79 -11.97
CA ASP A 157 24.65 14.80 -13.38
C ASP A 157 23.19 14.34 -13.48
N LYS A 158 22.32 15.26 -13.90
CA LYS A 158 20.87 15.01 -13.95
C LYS A 158 20.47 14.08 -15.08
N GLU A 159 21.24 14.04 -16.16
CA GLU A 159 20.98 13.19 -17.31
C GLU A 159 21.26 11.72 -16.98
N LEU A 160 22.41 11.47 -16.38
CA LEU A 160 22.79 10.13 -15.91
C LEU A 160 22.10 9.73 -14.60
N GLY A 161 21.54 10.71 -13.89
CA GLY A 161 21.17 10.53 -12.50
C GLY A 161 22.37 10.15 -11.62
N LYS A 162 23.59 10.58 -11.97
CA LYS A 162 24.81 10.21 -11.25
C LYS A 162 25.12 11.24 -10.19
N ILE A 163 25.39 10.80 -8.95
CA ILE A 163 25.83 11.69 -7.87
C ILE A 163 27.27 11.32 -7.48
N LYS A 164 28.11 12.31 -7.22
CA LYS A 164 29.49 12.14 -6.81
C LYS A 164 29.79 13.05 -5.62
N PRO A 165 30.01 12.50 -4.41
CA PRO A 165 30.54 13.27 -3.29
C PRO A 165 31.91 13.85 -3.67
N VAL A 166 32.11 15.13 -3.36
CA VAL A 166 33.34 15.86 -3.69
C VAL A 166 34.05 16.41 -2.45
N SER A 167 33.46 16.21 -1.27
CA SER A 167 34.08 16.36 0.05
C SER A 167 33.44 15.39 1.05
N ASP A 168 33.92 15.37 2.29
CA ASP A 168 33.24 14.69 3.39
C ASP A 168 31.84 15.27 3.58
N THR A 169 30.86 14.42 3.34
CA THR A 169 29.47 14.82 3.17
C THR A 169 28.57 13.83 3.87
N THR A 170 27.53 14.29 4.56
CA THR A 170 26.57 13.39 5.18
C THR A 170 25.43 13.01 4.23
N LEU A 171 24.79 11.88 4.52
CA LEU A 171 23.61 11.43 3.78
C LEU A 171 22.48 12.47 3.81
N SER A 172 22.30 13.13 4.96
CA SER A 172 21.30 14.19 5.12
C SER A 172 21.59 15.40 4.25
N GLU A 173 22.87 15.75 4.08
CA GLU A 173 23.29 16.83 3.17
C GLU A 173 23.08 16.48 1.70
N ILE A 174 23.38 15.23 1.31
CA ILE A 174 23.08 14.73 -0.04
C ILE A 174 21.58 14.83 -0.29
N TYR A 175 20.76 14.35 0.65
CA TYR A 175 19.31 14.39 0.53
C TYR A 175 18.78 15.82 0.42
N THR A 176 19.25 16.72 1.28
CA THR A 176 18.87 18.13 1.28
C THR A 176 19.23 18.79 -0.05
N GLY A 177 20.43 18.55 -0.58
CA GLY A 177 20.85 19.08 -1.88
C GLY A 177 20.01 18.53 -3.03
N ILE A 178 19.72 17.23 -3.05
CA ILE A 178 18.88 16.62 -4.10
C ILE A 178 17.47 17.21 -4.08
N GLN A 179 16.88 17.42 -2.89
CA GLN A 179 15.57 18.06 -2.76
C GLN A 179 15.56 19.52 -3.25
N ALA A 180 16.70 20.18 -3.32
CA ALA A 180 16.81 21.53 -3.85
C ALA A 180 16.97 21.58 -5.38
N ILE A 181 17.22 20.45 -6.05
CA ILE A 181 17.25 20.36 -7.52
C ILE A 181 15.81 20.36 -8.06
N LYS A 182 15.43 21.40 -8.80
CA LYS A 182 14.05 21.62 -9.28
C LYS A 182 13.48 20.43 -10.07
N GLU A 183 14.30 19.83 -10.94
CA GLU A 183 13.90 18.66 -11.74
C GLU A 183 13.42 17.51 -10.83
N PHE A 184 14.06 17.35 -9.67
CA PHE A 184 13.80 16.23 -8.76
C PHE A 184 12.64 16.49 -7.80
N GLN A 185 12.37 17.75 -7.49
CA GLN A 185 11.17 18.15 -6.72
C GLN A 185 9.88 17.69 -7.42
N SER A 186 9.84 17.78 -8.75
CA SER A 186 8.67 17.42 -9.54
C SER A 186 8.37 15.92 -9.57
N THR A 187 9.40 15.07 -9.40
CA THR A 187 9.27 13.61 -9.48
C THR A 187 9.17 12.94 -8.11
N GLY A 188 9.69 13.58 -7.06
CA GLY A 188 9.89 12.99 -5.73
C GLY A 188 11.05 11.99 -5.71
N THR A 189 11.76 11.92 -4.58
CA THR A 189 12.96 11.07 -4.44
C THR A 189 12.85 10.14 -3.23
N SER A 190 13.10 8.84 -3.44
CA SER A 190 13.31 7.83 -2.38
C SER A 190 14.81 7.51 -2.27
N VAL A 191 15.33 7.17 -1.08
CA VAL A 191 16.77 6.88 -0.89
C VAL A 191 17.00 5.46 -0.41
N ILE A 192 17.78 4.70 -1.17
CA ILE A 192 18.31 3.38 -0.86
C ILE A 192 19.82 3.51 -0.69
N VAL A 193 20.40 2.91 0.35
CA VAL A 193 21.85 2.88 0.57
C VAL A 193 22.32 1.43 0.68
N ALA A 194 23.26 1.06 -0.16
CA ALA A 194 24.16 -0.06 0.04
C ALA A 194 25.42 0.46 0.75
N THR A 195 25.62 0.01 1.99
CA THR A 195 26.90 0.20 2.69
C THR A 195 27.58 -1.15 2.78
N CYS A 196 28.78 -1.28 2.25
CA CYS A 196 29.64 -2.38 2.68
C CYS A 196 30.48 -1.87 3.86
N SER A 197 30.22 -2.41 5.06
CA SER A 197 31.08 -2.15 6.22
C SER A 197 32.14 -3.25 6.31
N PRO A 198 33.41 -3.01 5.93
CA PRO A 198 34.47 -3.95 6.27
C PRO A 198 34.66 -3.95 7.79
N ASN A 199 34.48 -5.12 8.40
CA ASN A 199 34.66 -5.31 9.84
C ASN A 199 36.12 -5.00 10.22
N ALA A 200 36.33 -4.25 11.31
CA ALA A 200 37.53 -3.46 11.57
C ALA A 200 38.85 -4.23 11.85
N LYS A 201 38.92 -5.55 11.64
CA LYS A 201 40.13 -6.35 11.92
C LYS A 201 40.75 -7.06 10.73
N THR A 202 40.09 -7.14 9.57
CA THR A 202 40.70 -7.65 8.34
C THR A 202 40.00 -6.98 7.16
N ALA A 203 40.71 -6.15 6.39
CA ALA A 203 40.20 -5.68 5.11
C ALA A 203 40.07 -6.90 4.18
N LYS A 204 38.87 -7.48 4.11
CA LYS A 204 38.55 -8.52 3.15
C LYS A 204 38.08 -7.86 1.86
N ASN A 205 38.58 -8.35 0.73
CA ASN A 205 38.20 -7.86 -0.58
C ASN A 205 36.77 -8.29 -0.89
N ILE A 206 35.86 -7.33 -1.04
CA ILE A 206 34.52 -7.60 -1.54
C ILE A 206 34.62 -7.88 -3.04
N CYS A 207 34.22 -9.07 -3.46
CA CYS A 207 34.37 -9.50 -4.84
C CYS A 207 33.00 -9.56 -5.53
N VAL A 208 32.81 -8.73 -6.57
CA VAL A 208 31.65 -8.82 -7.46
C VAL A 208 31.85 -10.04 -8.36
N LYS A 209 31.09 -11.12 -8.13
CA LYS A 209 31.23 -12.36 -8.90
C LYS A 209 30.54 -12.24 -10.25
N THR A 210 31.27 -11.70 -11.25
CA THR A 210 30.83 -11.54 -12.65
C THR A 210 30.69 -12.86 -13.44
N LYS A 211 30.62 -14.02 -12.76
CA LYS A 211 30.36 -15.34 -13.36
C LYS A 211 28.93 -15.88 -13.15
N LEU A 212 28.13 -15.28 -12.27
CA LEU A 212 26.72 -15.65 -12.03
C LEU A 212 25.77 -14.82 -12.89
N SER A 213 24.81 -15.43 -13.61
CA SER A 213 23.93 -14.63 -14.49
C SER A 213 23.20 -13.50 -13.74
N PRO A 214 23.15 -12.27 -14.30
CA PRO A 214 22.40 -11.17 -13.70
C PRO A 214 20.92 -11.51 -13.57
N TYR A 215 20.28 -10.97 -12.54
CA TYR A 215 18.82 -11.09 -12.36
C TYR A 215 18.10 -9.94 -13.06
N PRO A 216 17.04 -10.22 -13.85
CA PRO A 216 16.07 -9.21 -14.25
C PRO A 216 15.42 -8.61 -13.00
N ILE A 217 15.29 -7.27 -12.96
CA ILE A 217 14.72 -6.53 -11.81
C ILE A 217 13.32 -7.05 -11.43
N ASP A 218 12.53 -7.49 -12.41
CA ASP A 218 11.16 -7.99 -12.20
C ASP A 218 11.10 -9.37 -11.53
N HIS A 219 12.20 -10.14 -11.56
CA HIS A 219 12.25 -11.49 -11.00
C HIS A 219 12.50 -11.53 -9.49
N VAL A 220 13.05 -10.46 -8.91
CA VAL A 220 13.26 -10.37 -7.45
C VAL A 220 11.93 -10.14 -6.72
N MET A 221 10.94 -9.52 -7.38
CA MET A 221 9.61 -9.27 -6.83
C MET A 221 8.66 -10.48 -6.89
N THR A 222 8.92 -11.47 -7.74
CA THR A 222 7.95 -12.55 -8.08
C THR A 222 8.36 -13.94 -7.64
N LYS A 223 9.57 -14.13 -7.10
CA LYS A 223 10.08 -15.46 -6.71
C LYS A 223 9.56 -15.94 -5.35
N GLN A 224 8.24 -16.02 -5.19
CA GLN A 224 7.60 -16.89 -4.20
C GLN A 224 6.38 -17.68 -4.71
N LYS A 225 5.97 -17.57 -5.98
CA LYS A 225 4.96 -18.46 -6.58
C LYS A 225 5.62 -19.51 -7.47
N GLY A 226 5.88 -20.69 -6.91
CA GLY A 226 6.38 -21.85 -7.65
C GLY A 226 7.36 -22.66 -6.83
N ASP A 227 6.83 -23.43 -5.88
CA ASP A 227 7.28 -24.78 -5.50
C ASP A 227 6.46 -25.20 -4.28
N ALA A 228 5.37 -25.91 -4.56
CA ALA A 228 4.49 -26.50 -3.58
C ALA A 228 5.08 -27.84 -3.12
N MET A 229 6.20 -27.80 -2.38
CA MET A 229 6.66 -28.92 -1.55
C MET A 229 7.33 -28.35 -0.29
N ASN A 230 6.72 -28.61 0.87
CA ASN A 230 7.25 -28.35 2.22
C ASN A 230 7.84 -26.95 2.49
N LYS A 231 7.08 -25.88 2.21
CA LYS A 231 7.40 -24.57 2.80
C LYS A 231 6.89 -24.56 4.24
N GLY A 232 7.79 -24.32 5.19
CA GLY A 232 7.44 -24.05 6.58
C GLY A 232 6.44 -22.89 6.70
N PRO A 233 5.93 -22.61 7.92
CA PRO A 233 4.97 -21.53 8.14
C PRO A 233 5.50 -20.20 7.57
N SER A 234 4.60 -19.40 6.99
CA SER A 234 4.97 -18.07 6.49
C SER A 234 5.53 -17.20 7.63
N PRO A 235 6.40 -16.22 7.36
CA PRO A 235 6.92 -15.30 8.40
C PRO A 235 5.79 -14.64 9.21
N LEU A 236 4.70 -14.26 8.55
CA LEU A 236 3.52 -13.71 9.19
C LEU A 236 2.85 -14.72 10.14
N ARG A 237 2.75 -16.00 9.73
CA ARG A 237 2.23 -17.06 10.61
C ARG A 237 3.11 -17.26 11.83
N THR A 238 4.42 -17.34 11.66
CA THR A 238 5.37 -17.49 12.78
C THR A 238 5.28 -16.32 13.76
N LEU A 239 5.17 -15.09 13.26
CA LEU A 239 4.95 -13.92 14.10
C LEU A 239 3.63 -14.03 14.88
N LEU A 240 2.54 -14.37 14.19
CA LEU A 240 1.24 -14.49 14.83
C LEU A 240 1.23 -15.59 15.91
N ASP A 241 1.85 -16.75 15.65
CA ASP A 241 1.98 -17.82 16.64
C ASP A 241 2.71 -17.38 17.90
N LYS A 242 3.69 -16.46 17.79
CA LYS A 242 4.36 -15.86 18.95
C LYS A 242 3.42 -14.92 19.72
N VAL A 243 2.67 -14.06 19.02
CA VAL A 243 1.75 -13.10 19.63
C VAL A 243 0.57 -13.82 20.30
N GLU A 244 0.01 -14.84 19.66
CA GLU A 244 -1.14 -15.61 20.16
C GLU A 244 -0.82 -16.40 21.43
N LYS A 245 0.45 -16.73 21.70
CA LYS A 245 0.85 -17.34 23.00
C LYS A 245 0.57 -16.42 24.20
N ASN A 246 0.59 -15.11 23.97
CA ASN A 246 0.35 -14.09 24.99
C ASN A 246 -1.04 -13.45 24.88
N THR A 247 -1.90 -14.01 24.03
CA THR A 247 -3.24 -13.47 23.76
C THR A 247 -4.31 -14.49 24.10
N GLY A 248 -5.31 -14.07 24.89
CA GLY A 248 -6.45 -14.92 25.23
C GLY A 248 -7.46 -15.04 24.09
N ASN A 249 -8.37 -16.00 24.22
CA ASN A 249 -9.53 -16.13 23.34
C ASN A 249 -10.50 -14.97 23.57
N PHE A 250 -11.29 -14.60 22.59
CA PHE A 250 -12.31 -13.57 22.74
C PHE A 250 -13.30 -13.91 23.89
N SER A 251 -13.39 -13.05 24.91
CA SER A 251 -14.14 -13.31 26.14
C SER A 251 -15.62 -12.92 26.12
N SER A 252 -16.14 -12.49 24.96
CA SER A 252 -17.44 -11.80 24.89
C SER A 252 -17.49 -10.54 25.77
N TYR A 253 -16.38 -9.79 25.78
CA TYR A 253 -16.24 -8.48 26.42
C TYR A 253 -16.35 -8.52 27.97
N GLU A 254 -15.83 -9.59 28.58
CA GLU A 254 -15.66 -9.68 30.03
C GLU A 254 -14.49 -8.82 30.52
N THR A 255 -14.60 -8.37 31.77
CA THR A 255 -13.57 -7.59 32.47
C THR A 255 -13.28 -8.20 33.84
N SER A 256 -12.24 -7.73 34.51
CA SER A 256 -11.91 -8.13 35.88
C SER A 256 -13.02 -7.85 36.91
N LEU A 257 -13.99 -6.98 36.59
CA LEU A 257 -15.16 -6.68 37.43
C LEU A 257 -16.44 -7.41 36.97
N GLY A 258 -16.33 -8.30 35.98
CA GLY A 258 -17.46 -8.99 35.36
C GLY A 258 -17.78 -8.45 33.95
N LYS A 259 -19.00 -8.73 33.46
CA LYS A 259 -19.41 -8.30 32.12
C LYS A 259 -19.36 -6.78 31.97
N GLY A 260 -18.87 -6.28 30.84
CA GLY A 260 -18.72 -4.84 30.62
C GLY A 260 -20.01 -4.01 30.78
N GLU A 261 -21.19 -4.59 30.53
CA GLU A 261 -22.50 -3.97 30.76
C GLU A 261 -22.76 -3.64 32.24
N ASN A 262 -22.21 -4.46 33.14
CA ASN A 262 -22.46 -4.36 34.58
C ASN A 262 -21.47 -3.43 35.27
N ILE A 263 -20.44 -2.96 34.58
CA ILE A 263 -19.48 -2.01 35.12
C ILE A 263 -20.18 -0.65 35.28
N PRO A 264 -20.16 -0.04 36.47
CA PRO A 264 -20.70 1.30 36.67
C PRO A 264 -20.12 2.29 35.64
N PHE A 265 -20.96 3.16 35.10
CA PHE A 265 -20.57 4.07 34.02
C PHE A 265 -19.34 4.93 34.37
N THR A 266 -19.25 5.40 35.62
CA THR A 266 -18.12 6.17 36.16
C THR A 266 -16.81 5.37 36.22
N ASP A 267 -16.91 4.05 36.27
CA ASP A 267 -15.76 3.15 36.46
C ASP A 267 -15.21 2.66 35.12
N LYS A 268 -15.90 2.98 34.02
CA LYS A 268 -15.43 2.71 32.66
C LYS A 268 -14.20 3.57 32.36
N PRO A 269 -13.08 2.98 31.91
CA PRO A 269 -11.84 3.71 31.65
C PRO A 269 -12.00 4.92 30.71
N ALA A 270 -12.74 4.76 29.60
CA ALA A 270 -13.00 5.86 28.67
C ALA A 270 -13.81 6.99 29.31
N GLN A 271 -14.69 6.68 30.27
CA GLN A 271 -15.47 7.70 30.97
C GLN A 271 -14.59 8.52 31.91
N GLN A 272 -13.72 7.86 32.67
CA GLN A 272 -12.74 8.55 33.51
C GLN A 272 -11.78 9.40 32.68
N PHE A 273 -11.35 8.88 31.51
CA PHE A 273 -10.53 9.63 30.57
C PHE A 273 -11.21 10.92 30.12
N LEU A 274 -12.46 10.84 29.66
CA LEU A 274 -13.23 12.01 29.25
C LEU A 274 -13.50 12.96 30.42
N ALA A 275 -13.78 12.45 31.62
CA ALA A 275 -13.96 13.26 32.82
C ALA A 275 -12.69 14.07 33.16
N GLY A 276 -11.51 13.49 32.99
CA GLY A 276 -10.22 14.17 33.16
C GLY A 276 -9.95 15.26 32.10
N LEU A 277 -10.72 15.28 31.01
CA LEU A 277 -10.73 16.33 29.99
C LEU A 277 -11.88 17.33 30.19
N ASP A 278 -12.46 17.38 31.39
CA ASP A 278 -13.60 18.23 31.75
C ASP A 278 -14.87 17.98 30.90
N VAL A 279 -14.97 16.80 30.27
CA VAL A 279 -16.17 16.40 29.54
C VAL A 279 -17.21 15.86 30.52
N ALA A 280 -18.37 16.52 30.58
CA ALA A 280 -19.40 16.21 31.58
C ALA A 280 -19.87 14.74 31.55
N ASN A 281 -19.92 14.11 32.73
CA ASN A 281 -20.40 12.74 32.97
C ASN A 281 -21.94 12.61 32.86
N LYS A 282 -22.56 13.06 31.76
CA LYS A 282 -24.00 12.90 31.52
C LYS A 282 -24.24 11.98 30.32
N ILE A 283 -24.88 10.83 30.60
CA ILE A 283 -25.13 9.69 29.70
C ILE A 283 -25.70 10.10 28.32
N GLU A 284 -26.46 11.19 28.23
CA GLU A 284 -27.15 11.57 26.98
C GLU A 284 -26.39 12.58 26.07
N GLN A 285 -25.21 13.10 26.44
CA GLN A 285 -24.80 14.43 25.97
C GLN A 285 -23.64 14.55 24.97
N LEU A 286 -22.83 13.52 24.70
CA LEU A 286 -21.65 13.71 23.83
C LEU A 286 -22.01 14.07 22.37
N SER A 287 -23.09 13.52 21.81
CA SER A 287 -23.53 13.73 20.42
C SER A 287 -24.61 14.79 20.24
N LYS A 288 -25.26 15.25 21.32
CA LYS A 288 -26.37 16.21 21.28
C LYS A 288 -25.95 17.66 21.49
N LYS A 289 -24.68 17.94 21.78
CA LYS A 289 -24.17 19.31 21.95
C LYS A 289 -23.18 19.66 20.83
N PRO A 290 -23.51 20.63 19.96
CA PRO A 290 -22.55 21.19 19.00
C PRO A 290 -21.42 22.00 19.66
N THR A 291 -21.40 22.13 20.99
CA THR A 291 -20.48 22.97 21.78
C THR A 291 -19.57 22.19 22.75
N GLY A 292 -19.52 20.85 22.67
CA GLY A 292 -18.66 20.01 23.51
C GLY A 292 -17.18 19.96 23.10
N LYS A 293 -16.73 20.88 22.24
CA LYS A 293 -15.38 20.90 21.69
C LYS A 293 -14.36 20.92 22.83
N ILE A 294 -13.44 19.96 22.82
CA ILE A 294 -12.34 19.93 23.78
C ILE A 294 -11.51 21.19 23.59
N ASN A 295 -11.29 21.95 24.68
CA ASN A 295 -10.40 23.10 24.61
C ASN A 295 -8.94 22.61 24.56
N VAL A 296 -8.40 22.53 23.35
CA VAL A 296 -7.04 22.01 23.10
C VAL A 296 -5.96 22.84 23.84
N GLN A 297 -6.21 24.12 24.13
CA GLN A 297 -5.26 24.98 24.84
C GLN A 297 -5.09 24.58 26.31
N ASP A 298 -6.16 24.07 26.93
CA ASP A 298 -6.25 23.78 28.37
C ASP A 298 -6.11 22.29 28.71
N ILE A 299 -5.75 21.43 27.75
CA ILE A 299 -5.55 19.99 28.00
C ILE A 299 -4.46 19.82 29.07
N LYS A 300 -4.75 18.99 30.06
CA LYS A 300 -3.86 18.56 31.14
C LYS A 300 -3.59 17.06 31.00
N ASP A 301 -2.63 16.57 31.79
CA ASP A 301 -2.43 15.14 31.98
C ASP A 301 -3.70 14.53 32.60
N VAL A 302 -4.12 13.38 32.07
CA VAL A 302 -5.31 12.66 32.54
C VAL A 302 -4.89 11.43 33.33
N THR A 303 -5.50 11.25 34.50
CA THR A 303 -5.25 10.11 35.39
C THR A 303 -6.50 9.23 35.44
N ILE A 304 -6.33 7.93 35.21
CA ILE A 304 -7.42 6.95 35.09
C ILE A 304 -7.16 5.83 36.10
N CYS A 305 -8.12 5.57 36.99
CA CYS A 305 -8.16 4.41 37.87
C CYS A 305 -9.06 3.33 37.23
N SER A 306 -8.60 2.80 36.10
CA SER A 306 -9.37 1.85 35.27
C SER A 306 -9.89 0.69 36.11
N LEU A 307 -11.20 0.39 36.00
CA LEU A 307 -11.83 -0.78 36.63
C LEU A 307 -11.56 -0.87 38.15
N GLY A 308 -11.53 0.27 38.85
CA GLY A 308 -11.38 0.33 40.30
C GLY A 308 -9.97 0.08 40.84
N SER A 309 -8.95 0.14 39.97
CA SER A 309 -7.54 -0.03 40.38
C SER A 309 -7.04 1.09 41.29
N GLU A 310 -6.30 0.73 42.34
CA GLU A 310 -5.58 1.67 43.22
C GLU A 310 -4.36 2.29 42.52
N ASN A 311 -3.81 1.61 41.52
CA ASN A 311 -2.69 2.11 40.72
C ASN A 311 -3.23 2.79 39.44
N PRO A 312 -2.98 4.09 39.24
CA PRO A 312 -3.52 4.79 38.09
C PRO A 312 -2.71 4.57 36.81
N LEU A 313 -3.39 4.79 35.68
CA LEU A 313 -2.81 5.05 34.38
C LEU A 313 -2.77 6.56 34.13
N VAL A 314 -1.61 7.09 33.74
CA VAL A 314 -1.41 8.49 33.39
C VAL A 314 -1.23 8.65 31.88
N ILE A 315 -1.98 9.55 31.27
CA ILE A 315 -1.89 9.92 29.87
C ILE A 315 -1.47 11.39 29.79
N PRO A 316 -0.23 11.70 29.36
CA PRO A 316 0.27 13.07 29.28
C PRO A 316 -0.48 13.92 28.26
N LYS A 317 -0.55 15.23 28.50
CA LYS A 317 -1.10 16.24 27.58
C LYS A 317 -0.62 16.02 26.14
N ALA A 318 0.70 15.90 25.94
CA ALA A 318 1.29 15.76 24.60
C ALA A 318 0.80 14.50 23.87
N ARG A 319 0.56 13.39 24.60
CA ARG A 319 -0.05 12.18 24.05
C ARG A 319 -1.48 12.45 23.59
N ILE A 320 -2.29 13.11 24.41
CA ILE A 320 -3.69 13.43 24.09
C ILE A 320 -3.78 14.35 22.86
N GLU A 321 -2.93 15.37 22.78
CA GLU A 321 -2.85 16.26 21.62
C GLU A 321 -2.47 15.51 20.34
N ARG A 322 -1.53 14.57 20.41
CA ARG A 322 -1.18 13.70 19.27
C ARG A 322 -2.39 12.88 18.82
N LEU A 323 -3.09 12.24 19.75
CA LEU A 323 -4.28 11.43 19.44
C LEU A 323 -5.40 12.27 18.81
N LEU A 324 -5.62 13.50 19.28
CA LEU A 324 -6.59 14.45 18.70
C LEU A 324 -6.23 14.84 17.25
N LYS A 325 -4.95 15.09 16.98
CA LYS A 325 -4.46 15.49 15.65
C LYS A 325 -4.42 14.34 14.64
N SER A 326 -4.53 13.10 15.11
CA SER A 326 -4.42 11.90 14.26
C SER A 326 -5.67 11.62 13.41
N ALA A 327 -6.83 12.17 13.81
CA ALA A 327 -8.11 11.77 13.25
C ALA A 327 -8.36 12.33 11.84
N LYS A 328 -8.80 11.45 10.94
CA LYS A 328 -9.08 11.76 9.53
C LYS A 328 -10.26 10.94 9.03
N VAL A 329 -10.97 11.47 8.04
CA VAL A 329 -12.01 10.74 7.31
C VAL A 329 -11.55 10.45 5.89
N TYR A 330 -11.59 9.19 5.52
CA TYR A 330 -11.25 8.69 4.20
C TYR A 330 -12.49 8.25 3.43
N VAL A 331 -12.65 8.72 2.20
CA VAL A 331 -13.79 8.40 1.35
C VAL A 331 -13.32 7.80 0.04
N ASN A 332 -13.68 6.53 -0.16
CA ASN A 332 -13.55 5.81 -1.41
C ASN A 332 -14.68 6.19 -2.38
N ASN A 333 -14.36 7.02 -3.35
CA ASN A 333 -15.27 7.52 -4.36
C ASN A 333 -15.72 6.48 -5.40
N ASP A 334 -15.16 5.27 -5.41
CA ASP A 334 -15.65 4.19 -6.27
C ASP A 334 -16.96 3.58 -5.74
N ILE A 335 -17.18 3.72 -4.43
CA ILE A 335 -18.41 3.35 -3.74
C ILE A 335 -19.22 4.60 -3.42
N PHE A 336 -18.60 5.60 -2.79
CA PHE A 336 -19.27 6.72 -2.17
C PHE A 336 -19.14 7.97 -3.05
N PRO A 337 -20.21 8.50 -3.68
CA PRO A 337 -20.06 9.58 -4.67
C PRO A 337 -19.28 10.79 -4.16
N LYS A 338 -18.36 11.29 -4.99
CA LYS A 338 -17.50 12.44 -4.69
C LYS A 338 -18.30 13.65 -4.20
N GLY A 339 -17.86 14.26 -3.09
CA GLY A 339 -18.50 15.43 -2.50
C GLY A 339 -19.85 15.15 -1.82
N LEU A 340 -20.40 13.93 -1.92
CA LEU A 340 -21.64 13.57 -1.24
C LEU A 340 -21.44 13.50 0.27
N TYR A 341 -20.23 13.24 0.76
CA TYR A 341 -19.99 13.03 2.20
C TYR A 341 -20.24 14.32 2.96
N ARG A 342 -19.74 15.44 2.41
CA ARG A 342 -19.99 16.79 2.94
C ARG A 342 -21.46 17.18 2.86
N LYS A 343 -22.19 16.75 1.83
CA LYS A 343 -23.62 17.05 1.65
C LYS A 343 -24.50 16.21 2.59
N ALA A 344 -24.19 14.92 2.74
CA ALA A 344 -24.92 13.99 3.57
C ALA A 344 -24.92 14.40 5.05
N LYS A 345 -23.85 15.04 5.52
CA LYS A 345 -23.74 15.63 6.87
C LYS A 345 -24.82 16.66 7.21
N VAL A 346 -25.40 17.35 6.22
CA VAL A 346 -26.38 18.43 6.42
C VAL A 346 -27.82 17.89 6.46
N THR A 347 -28.07 16.72 5.90
CA THR A 347 -29.42 16.21 5.59
C THR A 347 -29.91 15.04 6.46
N THR A 348 -29.06 14.38 7.25
CA THR A 348 -29.45 13.19 8.03
C THR A 348 -30.16 13.50 9.36
N GLN A 349 -30.32 14.77 9.74
CA GLN A 349 -31.31 15.14 10.77
C GLN A 349 -32.76 14.97 10.28
N ASP A 350 -32.97 14.83 8.96
CA ASP A 350 -34.28 14.68 8.35
C ASP A 350 -34.48 13.24 7.88
N LYS A 351 -35.10 12.40 8.72
CA LYS A 351 -35.44 10.98 8.43
C LYS A 351 -36.27 10.81 7.14
N SER A 352 -36.83 11.89 6.60
CA SER A 352 -37.72 11.93 5.44
C SER A 352 -37.04 11.59 4.10
N ILE A 353 -35.71 11.75 3.97
CA ILE A 353 -35.00 11.47 2.70
C ILE A 353 -34.77 9.96 2.49
N SER A 354 -34.81 9.15 3.56
CA SER A 354 -34.64 7.69 3.49
C SER A 354 -35.72 6.97 2.66
N ALA A 355 -36.92 7.57 2.56
CA ALA A 355 -38.03 7.01 1.81
C ALA A 355 -38.04 7.41 0.32
N ALA A 356 -37.48 8.58 -0.03
CA ALA A 356 -37.58 9.16 -1.37
C ALA A 356 -36.41 8.81 -2.30
N ALA A 357 -35.22 8.56 -1.75
CA ALA A 357 -34.05 8.17 -2.53
C ALA A 357 -33.81 6.65 -2.39
N ARG A 358 -34.01 5.89 -3.45
CA ARG A 358 -33.64 4.45 -3.60
C ARG A 358 -32.11 4.20 -3.49
N LYS A 359 -31.39 4.92 -2.63
CA LYS A 359 -29.93 4.85 -2.43
C LYS A 359 -29.64 4.02 -1.17
N HIS A 360 -28.75 3.05 -1.31
CA HIS A 360 -28.32 2.14 -0.26
C HIS A 360 -27.36 2.83 0.72
N TRP A 361 -27.80 3.86 1.44
CA TRP A 361 -26.92 4.71 2.25
C TRP A 361 -26.02 3.94 3.22
N GLN A 362 -26.54 2.90 3.89
CA GLN A 362 -25.77 2.01 4.76
C GLN A 362 -24.65 1.26 4.06
N ASN A 363 -24.87 0.82 2.82
CA ASN A 363 -23.83 0.15 2.05
C ASN A 363 -22.92 1.12 1.29
N LEU A 364 -23.40 2.31 0.93
CA LEU A 364 -22.52 3.38 0.46
C LEU A 364 -21.53 3.76 1.56
N ALA A 365 -21.99 3.79 2.82
CA ALA A 365 -21.22 4.17 3.98
C ALA A 365 -19.92 3.36 4.18
N VAL A 366 -19.85 2.13 3.66
CA VAL A 366 -18.63 1.30 3.69
C VAL A 366 -17.49 1.86 2.84
N GLY A 367 -17.81 2.78 1.94
CA GLY A 367 -16.84 3.63 1.25
C GLY A 367 -16.24 4.71 2.16
N VAL A 368 -16.70 4.88 3.39
CA VAL A 368 -16.18 5.86 4.36
C VAL A 368 -15.45 5.14 5.49
N CYS A 369 -14.25 5.62 5.84
CA CYS A 369 -13.45 5.13 6.96
C CYS A 369 -13.04 6.30 7.84
N HIS A 370 -13.43 6.29 9.11
CA HIS A 370 -12.89 7.19 10.11
C HIS A 370 -11.66 6.54 10.75
N ALA A 371 -10.51 7.17 10.57
CA ALA A 371 -9.21 6.68 11.02
C ALA A 371 -8.66 7.57 12.13
N GLN A 372 -8.20 6.97 13.22
CA GLN A 372 -7.58 7.69 14.33
C GLN A 372 -6.59 6.80 15.08
N GLU A 373 -5.53 7.39 15.63
CA GLU A 373 -4.71 6.70 16.63
C GLU A 373 -5.47 6.59 17.95
N ILE A 374 -5.38 5.43 18.61
CA ILE A 374 -5.99 5.18 19.92
C ILE A 374 -5.00 4.48 20.86
N ASP A 375 -5.25 4.64 22.15
CA ASP A 375 -4.66 3.85 23.21
C ASP A 375 -5.71 2.95 23.86
N LEU A 376 -5.32 1.70 24.15
CA LEU A 376 -6.08 0.87 25.09
C LEU A 376 -5.87 1.42 26.52
N LEU A 377 -6.97 1.66 27.22
CA LEU A 377 -6.99 2.13 28.61
C LEU A 377 -7.00 0.97 29.62
N VAL A 378 -6.84 -0.25 29.10
CA VAL A 378 -6.81 -1.52 29.82
C VAL A 378 -5.72 -2.40 29.25
N ASP A 379 -5.31 -3.38 30.06
CA ASP A 379 -4.49 -4.49 29.63
C ASP A 379 -5.36 -5.75 29.50
N GLN A 380 -4.76 -6.80 28.97
CA GLN A 380 -5.37 -8.12 28.94
C GLN A 380 -4.96 -8.90 30.19
N GLN A 381 -5.93 -9.59 30.80
CA GLN A 381 -5.66 -10.75 31.64
C GLN A 381 -6.24 -12.01 30.96
N ILE A 382 -5.53 -13.12 31.05
CA ILE A 382 -6.03 -14.42 30.58
C ILE A 382 -6.64 -15.13 31.77
N ASP A 383 -7.94 -15.45 31.70
CA ASP A 383 -8.63 -16.20 32.75
C ASP A 383 -8.31 -17.71 32.71
N LYS A 384 -8.91 -18.47 33.61
CA LYS A 384 -8.66 -19.92 33.74
C LYS A 384 -9.14 -20.70 32.51
N GLU A 385 -10.11 -20.16 31.78
CA GLU A 385 -10.68 -20.69 30.54
C GLU A 385 -9.88 -20.25 29.30
N GLY A 386 -8.79 -19.51 29.48
CA GLY A 386 -7.94 -19.04 28.40
C GLY A 386 -8.52 -17.85 27.62
N ARG A 387 -9.53 -17.16 28.17
CA ARG A 387 -10.20 -16.00 27.57
C ARG A 387 -9.48 -14.71 27.98
N ALA A 388 -9.40 -13.77 27.04
CA ALA A 388 -8.87 -12.44 27.22
C ALA A 388 -9.92 -11.54 27.87
N ILE A 389 -9.78 -11.27 29.16
CA ILE A 389 -10.62 -10.30 29.87
C ILE A 389 -9.88 -8.97 29.99
N ALA A 390 -10.61 -7.86 29.91
CA ALA A 390 -10.03 -6.55 30.14
C ALA A 390 -9.69 -6.36 31.64
N ALA A 391 -8.46 -5.99 31.92
CA ALA A 391 -7.93 -5.77 33.26
C ALA A 391 -7.39 -4.33 33.40
N PRO A 392 -7.26 -3.81 34.63
CA PRO A 392 -6.69 -2.49 34.83
C PRO A 392 -5.31 -2.35 34.17
N ARG A 393 -5.13 -1.25 33.42
CA ARG A 393 -3.81 -0.81 32.96
C ARG A 393 -3.28 0.21 33.96
N THR A 394 -1.98 0.16 34.20
CA THR A 394 -1.30 1.04 35.16
C THR A 394 -0.07 1.68 34.53
N GLY A 395 0.49 2.69 35.18
CA GLY A 395 1.73 3.34 34.74
C GLY A 395 1.45 4.56 33.85
N LYS A 396 2.27 4.77 32.83
CA LYS A 396 2.21 5.97 31.97
C LYS A 396 2.31 5.59 30.50
N ILE A 397 1.48 6.20 29.65
CA ILE A 397 1.61 6.09 28.19
C ILE A 397 2.43 7.28 27.70
N GLU A 398 3.66 7.04 27.25
CA GLU A 398 4.54 8.12 26.81
C GLU A 398 4.07 8.73 25.48
N GLU A 399 4.41 10.00 25.24
CA GLU A 399 4.04 10.74 24.02
C GLU A 399 4.43 9.98 22.73
N GLY A 400 5.66 9.47 22.71
CA GLY A 400 6.25 8.75 21.59
C GLY A 400 5.84 7.28 21.48
N SER A 401 5.05 6.73 22.41
CA SER A 401 4.64 5.33 22.36
C SER A 401 3.94 5.01 21.03
N PRO A 402 4.15 3.83 20.44
CA PRO A 402 3.32 3.36 19.32
C PRO A 402 1.83 3.37 19.70
N ALA A 403 0.96 3.66 18.74
CA ALA A 403 -0.49 3.70 18.92
C ALA A 403 -1.16 2.77 17.91
N ILE A 404 -2.29 2.19 18.28
CA ILE A 404 -3.12 1.42 17.34
C ILE A 404 -3.82 2.42 16.42
N LEU A 405 -3.83 2.16 15.12
CA LEU A 405 -4.69 2.92 14.20
C LEU A 405 -6.07 2.27 14.14
N LEU A 406 -7.05 2.87 14.81
CA LEU A 406 -8.43 2.42 14.73
C LEU A 406 -9.04 2.84 13.39
N LEU A 407 -9.54 1.86 12.63
CA LEU A 407 -10.23 2.06 11.37
C LEU A 407 -11.70 1.72 11.54
N SER A 408 -12.53 2.76 11.68
CA SER A 408 -13.97 2.62 11.85
C SER A 408 -14.67 2.74 10.51
N THR A 409 -15.21 1.62 10.02
CA THR A 409 -16.00 1.56 8.79
C THR A 409 -17.34 0.87 9.06
N PRO A 410 -18.43 1.24 8.38
CA PRO A 410 -19.72 0.65 8.65
C PRO A 410 -19.75 -0.85 8.36
N ALA A 411 -20.39 -1.64 9.22
CA ALA A 411 -20.60 -3.06 8.93
C ALA A 411 -21.50 -3.21 7.68
N LEU A 412 -21.01 -3.92 6.66
CA LEU A 412 -21.81 -4.26 5.49
C LEU A 412 -23.05 -5.04 5.91
N ASN A 413 -24.22 -4.57 5.50
CA ASN A 413 -25.47 -5.21 5.85
C ASN A 413 -26.27 -5.59 4.61
N PHE A 414 -26.45 -6.88 4.41
CA PHE A 414 -27.27 -7.45 3.33
C PHE A 414 -28.58 -8.07 3.84
N ALA A 415 -28.80 -8.13 5.16
CA ALA A 415 -29.95 -8.79 5.77
C ALA A 415 -31.24 -7.95 5.72
N TYR A 416 -31.17 -6.62 5.69
CA TYR A 416 -32.36 -5.76 5.74
C TYR A 416 -32.29 -4.52 4.84
N GLY A 417 -33.41 -3.78 4.79
CA GLY A 417 -33.53 -2.54 4.03
C GLY A 417 -33.47 -2.74 2.52
N THR A 418 -32.93 -1.75 1.81
CA THR A 418 -32.76 -1.81 0.36
C THR A 418 -31.62 -2.75 -0.06
N ALA A 419 -30.71 -3.10 0.86
CA ALA A 419 -29.54 -3.92 0.60
C ALA A 419 -29.85 -5.35 0.17
N ARG A 420 -30.97 -5.93 0.64
CA ARG A 420 -31.44 -7.27 0.23
C ARG A 420 -31.74 -7.40 -1.26
N PHE A 421 -31.90 -6.26 -1.96
CA PHE A 421 -32.16 -6.20 -3.40
C PHE A 421 -30.88 -5.97 -4.23
N LEU A 422 -29.71 -5.88 -3.59
CA LEU A 422 -28.45 -5.78 -4.33
C LEU A 422 -28.19 -7.07 -5.10
N THR A 423 -27.88 -6.91 -6.37
CA THR A 423 -27.34 -8.00 -7.18
C THR A 423 -26.02 -8.50 -6.58
N GLN A 424 -25.66 -9.75 -6.85
CA GLN A 424 -24.38 -10.31 -6.42
C GLN A 424 -23.20 -9.40 -6.80
N LYS A 425 -23.16 -8.91 -8.05
CA LYS A 425 -22.10 -8.00 -8.54
C LYS A 425 -22.00 -6.71 -7.70
N GLN A 426 -23.13 -6.14 -7.29
CA GLN A 426 -23.12 -4.96 -6.43
C GLN A 426 -22.60 -5.30 -5.02
N GLN A 427 -23.01 -6.42 -4.45
CA GLN A 427 -22.48 -6.88 -3.16
C GLN A 427 -20.97 -7.08 -3.23
N GLU A 428 -20.47 -7.74 -4.29
CA GLU A 428 -19.03 -7.91 -4.53
C GLU A 428 -18.30 -6.57 -4.61
N LYS A 429 -18.87 -5.59 -5.31
CA LYS A 429 -18.33 -4.23 -5.38
C LYS A 429 -18.22 -3.56 -4.01
N PHE A 430 -19.26 -3.66 -3.18
CA PHE A 430 -19.26 -3.07 -1.84
C PHE A 430 -18.25 -3.76 -0.90
N ILE A 431 -18.19 -5.10 -0.91
CA ILE A 431 -17.20 -5.86 -0.12
C ILE A 431 -15.78 -5.49 -0.55
N ALA A 432 -15.49 -5.51 -1.85
CA ALA A 432 -14.16 -5.21 -2.37
C ALA A 432 -13.73 -3.78 -2.05
N GLY A 433 -14.61 -2.79 -2.30
CA GLY A 433 -14.25 -1.40 -2.03
C GLY A 433 -14.18 -1.05 -0.55
N MET A 434 -14.87 -1.77 0.35
CA MET A 434 -14.65 -1.67 1.80
C MET A 434 -13.23 -2.13 2.18
N TYR A 435 -12.83 -3.34 1.76
CA TYR A 435 -11.48 -3.85 2.05
C TYR A 435 -10.39 -2.99 1.43
N ARG A 436 -10.56 -2.54 0.18
CA ARG A 436 -9.60 -1.61 -0.45
C ARG A 436 -9.49 -0.31 0.32
N ASN A 437 -10.61 0.25 0.78
CA ASN A 437 -10.61 1.45 1.61
C ASN A 437 -9.80 1.23 2.89
N LEU A 438 -10.13 0.18 3.67
CA LEU A 438 -9.43 -0.18 4.91
C LEU A 438 -7.92 -0.38 4.68
N PHE A 439 -7.53 -1.16 3.68
CA PHE A 439 -6.13 -1.48 3.43
C PHE A 439 -5.34 -0.28 2.93
N SER A 440 -5.95 0.56 2.08
CA SER A 440 -5.32 1.79 1.63
C SER A 440 -5.11 2.78 2.77
N VAL A 441 -6.10 2.93 3.66
CA VAL A 441 -5.96 3.78 4.85
C VAL A 441 -4.83 3.25 5.73
N ALA A 442 -4.81 1.95 6.03
CA ALA A 442 -3.76 1.34 6.85
C ALA A 442 -2.36 1.63 6.28
N VAL A 443 -2.14 1.37 4.99
CA VAL A 443 -0.85 1.61 4.33
C VAL A 443 -0.47 3.10 4.30
N ARG A 444 -1.43 3.99 4.00
CA ARG A 444 -1.17 5.44 3.94
C ARG A 444 -0.83 6.05 5.30
N GLU A 445 -1.40 5.50 6.37
CA GLU A 445 -1.08 5.87 7.76
C GLU A 445 0.11 5.07 8.32
N GLY A 446 0.92 4.45 7.45
CA GLY A 446 2.18 3.82 7.82
C GLY A 446 2.04 2.52 8.59
N ARG A 447 0.94 1.79 8.43
CA ARG A 447 0.71 0.51 9.12
C ARG A 447 1.18 -0.66 8.26
N GLU A 448 1.89 -1.57 8.92
CA GLU A 448 2.43 -2.80 8.33
C GLU A 448 1.48 -3.97 8.56
N TYR A 449 0.61 -3.86 9.56
CA TYR A 449 -0.33 -4.89 9.98
C TYR A 449 -1.74 -4.31 10.07
N ILE A 450 -2.75 -5.12 9.77
CA ILE A 450 -4.15 -4.85 10.08
C ILE A 450 -4.77 -6.08 10.76
N ALA A 451 -5.29 -5.89 11.97
CA ALA A 451 -6.06 -6.90 12.70
C ALA A 451 -7.55 -6.67 12.46
N MET A 452 -8.28 -7.72 12.08
CA MET A 452 -9.66 -7.60 11.62
C MET A 452 -10.55 -8.69 12.22
N PRO A 453 -11.69 -8.31 12.82
CA PRO A 453 -12.75 -9.26 13.13
C PRO A 453 -13.58 -9.59 11.88
N ALA A 454 -14.37 -10.65 11.97
CA ALA A 454 -15.40 -10.95 10.98
C ALA A 454 -16.51 -9.88 10.99
N ALA A 455 -16.51 -9.02 9.97
CA ALA A 455 -17.50 -7.94 9.80
C ALA A 455 -18.49 -8.29 8.68
N GLY A 456 -19.77 -7.92 8.86
CA GLY A 456 -20.80 -8.09 7.83
C GLY A 456 -21.30 -9.54 7.63
N LEU A 457 -20.90 -10.48 8.50
CA LEU A 457 -21.39 -11.86 8.52
C LEU A 457 -22.52 -12.07 9.56
N SER A 458 -23.07 -13.29 9.63
CA SER A 458 -24.12 -13.67 10.59
C SER A 458 -25.39 -12.81 10.48
N VAL A 459 -25.70 -11.97 11.49
CA VAL A 459 -26.92 -11.16 11.53
C VAL A 459 -27.00 -10.12 10.42
N PHE A 460 -25.85 -9.78 9.82
CA PHE A 460 -25.73 -8.86 8.71
C PHE A 460 -25.94 -9.52 7.34
N GLY A 461 -26.17 -10.84 7.29
CA GLY A 461 -26.59 -11.54 6.06
C GLY A 461 -25.49 -11.79 5.02
N GLY A 462 -24.23 -11.51 5.33
CA GLY A 462 -23.11 -11.76 4.42
C GLY A 462 -22.83 -13.24 4.17
N ASN A 463 -22.57 -13.59 2.91
CA ASN A 463 -22.10 -14.91 2.51
C ASN A 463 -20.60 -15.04 2.80
N CYS A 464 -20.21 -15.91 3.74
CA CYS A 464 -18.82 -16.07 4.16
C CYS A 464 -17.87 -16.44 3.01
N GLN A 465 -18.28 -17.31 2.09
CA GLN A 465 -17.46 -17.72 0.95
C GLN A 465 -17.16 -16.55 0.01
N GLN A 466 -18.17 -15.71 -0.26
CA GLN A 466 -18.02 -14.49 -1.05
C GLN A 466 -17.10 -13.48 -0.37
N TYR A 467 -17.30 -13.23 0.94
CA TYR A 467 -16.46 -12.32 1.71
C TYR A 467 -15.00 -12.75 1.73
N PHE A 468 -14.73 -14.01 2.05
CA PHE A 468 -13.36 -14.49 2.15
C PHE A 468 -12.68 -14.56 0.79
N LYS A 469 -13.39 -14.95 -0.28
CA LYS A 469 -12.85 -14.88 -1.63
C LYS A 469 -12.39 -13.44 -1.97
N ILE A 470 -13.25 -12.45 -1.75
CA ILE A 470 -12.93 -11.05 -2.06
C ILE A 470 -11.83 -10.52 -1.14
N LEU A 471 -11.82 -10.90 0.14
CA LEU A 471 -10.74 -10.57 1.07
C LEU A 471 -9.39 -11.06 0.54
N MET A 472 -9.30 -12.30 0.04
CA MET A 472 -8.06 -12.83 -0.56
C MET A 472 -7.67 -12.05 -1.82
N GLU A 473 -8.62 -11.80 -2.72
CA GLU A 473 -8.39 -11.02 -3.95
C GLU A 473 -7.86 -9.62 -3.64
N VAL A 474 -8.47 -8.92 -2.68
CA VAL A 474 -8.03 -7.58 -2.28
C VAL A 474 -6.71 -7.64 -1.51
N ALA A 475 -6.46 -8.65 -0.68
CA ALA A 475 -5.18 -8.79 0.01
C ALA A 475 -3.99 -8.94 -0.96
N GLU A 476 -4.17 -9.61 -2.11
CA GLU A 476 -3.15 -9.69 -3.16
C GLU A 476 -2.81 -8.32 -3.78
N GLU A 477 -3.74 -7.35 -3.74
CA GLU A 477 -3.51 -5.97 -4.19
C GLU A 477 -2.60 -5.18 -3.24
N PHE A 478 -2.46 -5.61 -1.98
CA PHE A 478 -1.69 -4.95 -0.93
C PHE A 478 -0.62 -5.89 -0.33
N PRO A 479 0.37 -6.35 -1.13
CA PRO A 479 1.33 -7.37 -0.70
C PRO A 479 2.21 -6.96 0.49
N ASN A 480 2.34 -5.65 0.74
CA ASN A 480 3.12 -5.10 1.84
C ASN A 480 2.31 -4.92 3.14
N LEU A 481 1.00 -5.13 3.11
CA LEU A 481 0.14 -5.07 4.29
C LEU A 481 -0.13 -6.49 4.78
N ASN A 482 0.22 -6.77 6.04
CA ASN A 482 -0.03 -8.05 6.69
C ASN A 482 -1.43 -8.06 7.31
N VAL A 483 -2.33 -8.88 6.75
CA VAL A 483 -3.72 -9.01 7.19
C VAL A 483 -3.85 -10.15 8.20
N ILE A 484 -4.26 -9.82 9.41
CA ILE A 484 -4.55 -10.77 10.48
C ILE A 484 -6.07 -10.80 10.67
N TYR A 485 -6.69 -11.90 10.27
CA TYR A 485 -8.14 -11.99 10.20
C TYR A 485 -8.71 -13.05 11.14
N HIS A 486 -9.65 -12.67 12.00
CA HIS A 486 -10.36 -13.61 12.88
C HIS A 486 -11.75 -13.94 12.29
N PRO A 487 -11.94 -15.14 11.72
CA PRO A 487 -13.16 -15.51 11.01
C PRO A 487 -14.32 -15.92 11.92
N ALA A 488 -14.14 -15.86 13.24
CA ALA A 488 -15.12 -16.33 14.23
C ALA A 488 -15.51 -17.79 13.95
N LYS A 489 -16.81 -18.09 13.92
CA LYS A 489 -17.33 -19.44 13.66
C LYS A 489 -17.06 -19.96 12.24
N TYR A 490 -16.62 -19.11 11.31
CA TYR A 490 -16.40 -19.44 9.89
C TYR A 490 -14.94 -19.82 9.56
N SER A 491 -14.25 -20.41 10.53
CA SER A 491 -12.82 -20.74 10.41
C SER A 491 -12.53 -21.71 9.26
N LYS A 492 -13.43 -22.67 9.00
CA LYS A 492 -13.28 -23.66 7.93
C LYS A 492 -13.39 -23.00 6.55
N GLU A 493 -14.39 -22.17 6.35
CA GLU A 493 -14.63 -21.47 5.08
C GLU A 493 -13.51 -20.48 4.77
N PHE A 494 -12.92 -19.87 5.81
CA PHE A 494 -11.74 -19.02 5.67
C PHE A 494 -10.53 -19.84 5.17
N ASP A 495 -10.23 -20.98 5.82
CA ASP A 495 -9.11 -21.84 5.43
C ASP A 495 -9.29 -22.40 4.00
N GLU A 496 -10.52 -22.75 3.61
CA GLU A 496 -10.84 -23.14 2.24
C GLU A 496 -10.59 -22.01 1.23
N ALA A 497 -10.97 -20.77 1.56
CA ALA A 497 -10.73 -19.61 0.70
C ALA A 497 -9.23 -19.29 0.58
N LEU A 498 -8.49 -19.36 1.70
CA LEU A 498 -7.05 -19.14 1.75
C LEU A 498 -6.29 -20.16 0.88
N ASN A 499 -6.66 -21.45 1.00
CA ASN A 499 -6.09 -22.52 0.18
C ASN A 499 -6.42 -22.34 -1.30
N LYS A 500 -7.66 -21.98 -1.65
CA LYS A 500 -8.07 -21.69 -3.04
C LYS A 500 -7.33 -20.51 -3.65
N ALA A 501 -6.96 -19.51 -2.84
CA ALA A 501 -6.15 -18.38 -3.26
C ALA A 501 -4.65 -18.70 -3.37
N GLY A 502 -4.23 -19.93 -3.06
CA GLY A 502 -2.83 -20.35 -3.12
C GLY A 502 -1.99 -19.89 -1.93
N ASN A 503 -2.62 -19.72 -0.76
CA ASN A 503 -1.96 -19.33 0.50
C ASN A 503 -1.10 -18.06 0.38
N PRO A 504 -1.70 -16.90 0.02
CA PRO A 504 -1.01 -15.61 0.00
C PRO A 504 -0.23 -15.35 1.30
N SER A 505 1.02 -14.89 1.19
CA SER A 505 1.93 -14.77 2.33
C SER A 505 1.59 -13.63 3.30
N ASN A 506 0.80 -12.66 2.86
CA ASN A 506 0.46 -11.44 3.59
C ASN A 506 -0.90 -11.51 4.28
N ILE A 507 -1.54 -12.69 4.36
CA ILE A 507 -2.79 -12.87 5.11
C ILE A 507 -2.75 -14.16 5.93
N VAL A 508 -3.25 -14.08 7.16
CA VAL A 508 -3.25 -15.20 8.10
C VAL A 508 -4.52 -15.22 8.95
N ARG A 509 -4.96 -16.43 9.31
CA ARG A 509 -6.05 -16.62 10.27
C ARG A 509 -5.59 -16.42 11.71
N ALA A 510 -6.26 -15.54 12.44
CA ALA A 510 -6.19 -15.44 13.89
C ALA A 510 -7.21 -16.37 14.58
N SER A 511 -6.78 -16.93 15.70
CA SER A 511 -7.55 -17.75 16.63
C SER A 511 -7.83 -17.02 17.96
N LYS A 512 -7.12 -15.92 18.22
CA LYS A 512 -7.23 -15.11 19.44
C LYS A 512 -7.89 -13.75 19.20
N ASP A 513 -8.15 -13.04 20.29
CA ASP A 513 -8.77 -11.72 20.27
C ASP A 513 -7.92 -10.72 19.46
N VAL A 514 -8.50 -10.19 18.37
CA VAL A 514 -7.80 -9.27 17.45
C VAL A 514 -7.50 -7.91 18.05
N VAL A 515 -8.24 -7.48 19.07
CA VAL A 515 -7.95 -6.22 19.78
C VAL A 515 -6.64 -6.33 20.52
N PHE A 516 -6.47 -7.42 21.27
CA PHE A 516 -5.24 -7.67 22.03
C PHE A 516 -4.09 -8.14 21.15
N ILE A 517 -4.33 -8.81 20.01
CA ILE A 517 -3.29 -9.00 18.99
C ILE A 517 -2.75 -7.65 18.50
N ALA A 518 -3.63 -6.70 18.16
CA ALA A 518 -3.22 -5.38 17.68
C ALA A 518 -2.41 -4.60 18.73
N ASP A 519 -2.82 -4.67 20.00
CA ASP A 519 -2.08 -4.08 21.12
C ASP A 519 -0.70 -4.70 21.31
N GLN A 520 -0.61 -6.03 21.33
CA GLN A 520 0.67 -6.73 21.49
C GLN A 520 1.65 -6.42 20.34
N LEU A 521 1.17 -6.44 19.10
CA LEU A 521 2.00 -6.04 17.95
C LEU A 521 2.50 -4.60 18.10
N THR A 522 1.60 -3.68 18.47
CA THR A 522 1.93 -2.26 18.64
C THR A 522 2.96 -2.04 19.76
N LYS A 523 2.80 -2.74 20.90
CA LYS A 523 3.77 -2.75 22.01
C LYS A 523 5.15 -3.30 21.60
N GLU A 524 5.20 -4.26 20.67
CA GLU A 524 6.44 -4.76 20.07
C GLU A 524 7.01 -3.86 18.94
N GLY A 525 6.48 -2.65 18.75
CA GLY A 525 6.93 -1.70 17.72
C GLY A 525 6.44 -2.03 16.30
N LYS A 526 5.53 -2.99 16.15
CA LYS A 526 4.93 -3.38 14.86
C LYS A 526 3.63 -2.62 14.67
N LEU A 527 3.67 -1.55 13.90
CA LEU A 527 2.56 -0.60 13.79
C LEU A 527 1.32 -1.29 13.18
N CYS A 528 0.27 -1.43 13.99
CA CYS A 528 -0.92 -2.18 13.65
C CYS A 528 -2.15 -1.27 13.52
N ALA A 529 -2.95 -1.50 12.49
CA ALA A 529 -4.31 -1.03 12.39
C ALA A 529 -5.30 -2.04 12.99
N LEU A 530 -6.39 -1.56 13.57
CA LEU A 530 -7.49 -2.38 14.06
C LEU A 530 -8.77 -1.97 13.32
N HIS A 531 -9.38 -2.91 12.60
CA HIS A 531 -10.70 -2.69 12.02
C HIS A 531 -11.78 -2.79 13.10
N ASN A 532 -12.54 -1.71 13.26
CA ASN A 532 -13.73 -1.64 14.10
C ASN A 532 -14.97 -1.50 13.21
N PRO A 533 -15.69 -2.60 12.93
CA PRO A 533 -16.98 -2.53 12.23
C PRO A 533 -17.90 -1.65 13.06
N SER A 534 -18.30 -0.51 12.50
CA SER A 534 -19.07 0.54 13.18
C SER A 534 -20.49 0.64 12.66
N ASP A 535 -21.38 1.33 13.36
CA ASP A 535 -22.61 1.83 12.77
C ASP A 535 -22.31 2.95 11.74
N GLU A 536 -23.14 3.06 10.70
CA GLU A 536 -23.03 4.13 9.72
C GLU A 536 -23.14 5.52 10.36
N ASP A 537 -24.00 5.65 11.37
CA ASP A 537 -24.21 6.90 12.08
C ASP A 537 -22.95 7.34 12.83
N ALA A 538 -22.15 6.39 13.36
CA ALA A 538 -20.87 6.69 13.99
C ALA A 538 -19.84 7.22 12.98
N VAL A 539 -19.83 6.66 11.77
CA VAL A 539 -18.88 7.03 10.72
C VAL A 539 -19.24 8.37 10.04
N TYR A 540 -20.52 8.72 9.98
CA TYR A 540 -20.97 10.06 9.57
C TYR A 540 -20.87 11.10 10.70
N GLY A 541 -20.53 10.67 11.92
CA GLY A 541 -20.54 11.50 13.12
C GLY A 541 -21.95 12.00 13.48
N ILE A 542 -23.01 11.30 13.04
CA ILE A 542 -24.36 11.48 13.57
C ILE A 542 -24.36 11.02 15.02
N TYR A 543 -23.69 9.89 15.26
CA TYR A 543 -23.39 9.37 16.57
C TYR A 543 -21.88 9.36 16.83
N ASP A 544 -21.53 9.32 18.10
CA ASP A 544 -20.14 9.13 18.50
C ASP A 544 -19.74 7.66 18.31
N ILE A 545 -18.46 7.37 18.05
CA ILE A 545 -17.94 5.98 18.01
C ILE A 545 -18.32 5.22 19.28
N GLY A 546 -18.44 5.94 20.39
CA GLY A 546 -19.19 5.51 21.55
C GLY A 546 -20.55 6.20 21.63
N GLN A 547 -21.59 5.72 20.98
CA GLN A 547 -22.97 6.08 21.37
C GLN A 547 -23.74 4.89 21.92
N TYR A 548 -23.31 3.68 21.57
CA TYR A 548 -23.88 2.43 22.06
C TYR A 548 -23.40 2.07 23.50
N TRP A 549 -22.17 2.42 23.89
CA TRP A 549 -21.63 2.24 25.26
C TRP A 549 -22.36 3.00 26.39
N LYS A 550 -23.27 3.93 26.04
CA LYS A 550 -23.97 4.84 26.96
C LYS A 550 -25.14 4.17 27.70
N ASN A 551 -25.81 3.19 27.08
CA ASN A 551 -27.10 2.71 27.60
C ASN A 551 -27.09 1.28 28.14
N GLY A 552 -26.08 0.44 27.84
CA GLY A 552 -25.87 -0.88 28.46
C GLY A 552 -27.05 -1.87 28.40
N LYS A 553 -28.03 -1.64 27.52
CA LYS A 553 -29.30 -2.38 27.45
C LYS A 553 -29.60 -2.96 26.06
N GLY A 554 -28.65 -2.88 25.13
CA GLY A 554 -28.78 -3.44 23.79
C GLY A 554 -28.69 -4.97 23.82
N ALA A 555 -29.64 -5.65 23.19
CA ALA A 555 -29.61 -7.10 23.04
C ALA A 555 -28.50 -7.50 22.05
N GLY A 556 -27.29 -7.76 22.57
CA GLY A 556 -26.16 -8.25 21.77
C GLY A 556 -25.05 -7.22 21.66
N TYR A 557 -24.11 -7.31 22.59
CA TYR A 557 -22.86 -6.55 22.67
C TYR A 557 -22.14 -6.44 21.32
N VAL A 558 -22.06 -5.23 20.77
CA VAL A 558 -21.36 -4.91 19.50
C VAL A 558 -19.92 -4.49 19.82
N GLY A 559 -18.94 -4.89 19.01
CA GLY A 559 -17.51 -4.59 19.26
C GLY A 559 -17.19 -3.11 19.41
N GLU A 560 -18.01 -2.25 18.81
CA GLU A 560 -18.00 -0.80 18.93
C GLU A 560 -18.16 -0.32 20.38
N GLU A 561 -19.07 -0.93 21.14
CA GLU A 561 -19.34 -0.57 22.53
C GLU A 561 -18.12 -0.84 23.41
N HIS A 562 -17.47 -1.98 23.16
CA HIS A 562 -16.29 -2.40 23.89
C HIS A 562 -15.08 -1.53 23.55
N ILE A 563 -14.83 -1.27 22.26
CA ILE A 563 -13.75 -0.35 21.86
C ILE A 563 -14.01 1.04 22.43
N GLY A 564 -15.25 1.54 22.38
CA GLY A 564 -15.60 2.84 22.94
C GLY A 564 -15.39 2.94 24.45
N SER A 565 -15.61 1.86 25.22
CA SER A 565 -15.49 1.89 26.68
C SER A 565 -14.06 1.70 27.19
N MET A 566 -13.21 1.01 26.42
CA MET A 566 -11.89 0.56 26.88
C MET A 566 -10.72 1.30 26.23
N THR A 567 -10.99 2.32 25.42
CA THR A 567 -9.96 3.02 24.63
C THR A 567 -10.15 4.53 24.63
N THR A 568 -9.18 5.27 24.09
CA THR A 568 -9.30 6.70 23.82
C THR A 568 -10.13 7.04 22.58
N ALA A 569 -10.71 6.05 21.87
CA ALA A 569 -11.48 6.29 20.63
C ALA A 569 -12.58 7.37 20.73
N PRO A 570 -13.28 7.56 21.88
CA PRO A 570 -14.26 8.64 22.01
C PRO A 570 -13.69 10.05 21.83
N LEU A 571 -12.38 10.25 22.05
CA LEU A 571 -11.69 11.54 21.93
C LEU A 571 -11.96 12.25 20.60
N ASN A 572 -12.01 11.48 19.50
CA ASN A 572 -12.24 12.00 18.16
C ASN A 572 -13.68 11.79 17.68
N SER A 573 -14.64 11.76 18.59
CA SER A 573 -16.05 11.77 18.19
C SER A 573 -16.45 13.17 17.72
N LYS A 574 -17.42 13.28 16.79
CA LYS A 574 -17.76 14.57 16.16
C LYS A 574 -18.15 15.66 17.16
N GLY A 575 -18.85 15.30 18.25
CA GLY A 575 -19.23 16.28 19.28
C GLY A 575 -18.05 16.86 20.07
N LEU A 576 -16.92 16.14 20.14
CA LEU A 576 -15.72 16.51 20.89
C LEU A 576 -14.60 17.06 20.00
N ASN A 577 -14.43 16.49 18.80
CA ASN A 577 -13.48 16.89 17.78
C ASN A 577 -14.18 17.00 16.40
N PRO A 578 -15.00 18.05 16.17
CA PRO A 578 -15.68 18.24 14.88
C PRO A 578 -14.70 18.47 13.73
N ASP A 579 -13.52 19.03 14.01
CA ASP A 579 -12.49 19.34 13.00
C ASP A 579 -11.99 18.06 12.31
N ALA A 580 -11.91 16.93 13.02
CA ALA A 580 -11.61 15.62 12.45
C ALA A 580 -12.53 15.23 11.29
N PHE A 581 -13.82 15.60 11.39
CA PHE A 581 -14.80 15.30 10.36
C PHE A 581 -14.78 16.34 9.25
N ASP A 582 -14.63 17.63 9.59
CA ASP A 582 -14.88 18.74 8.66
C ASP A 582 -13.64 19.19 7.89
N GLN A 583 -12.47 19.14 8.52
CA GLN A 583 -11.22 19.68 7.95
C GLN A 583 -10.30 18.58 7.43
N HIS A 584 -10.40 17.36 7.98
CA HIS A 584 -9.50 16.25 7.66
C HIS A 584 -10.13 15.19 6.77
N LEU A 585 -10.87 15.64 5.74
CA LEU A 585 -11.48 14.78 4.73
C LEU A 585 -10.50 14.51 3.57
N VAL A 586 -10.26 13.24 3.29
CA VAL A 586 -9.48 12.76 2.15
C VAL A 586 -10.39 11.91 1.25
N GLU A 587 -10.76 12.45 0.09
CA GLU A 587 -11.51 11.71 -0.92
C GLU A 587 -10.54 11.13 -1.98
N TRP A 588 -10.76 9.89 -2.40
CA TRP A 588 -9.94 9.26 -3.45
C TRP A 588 -10.75 8.32 -4.32
N GLN A 589 -10.20 7.95 -5.47
CA GLN A 589 -10.66 6.83 -6.29
C GLN A 589 -9.52 5.82 -6.40
N PHE A 590 -9.84 4.53 -6.33
CA PHE A 590 -8.85 3.51 -6.65
C PHE A 590 -8.66 3.50 -8.16
N LYS A 591 -7.43 3.79 -8.60
CA LYS A 591 -7.05 3.44 -9.97
C LYS A 591 -7.15 1.94 -10.08
N LEU A 592 -8.00 1.45 -10.98
CA LEU A 592 -8.07 0.02 -11.26
C LEU A 592 -6.69 -0.42 -11.71
N LYS A 593 -6.09 -1.36 -10.98
CA LYS A 593 -4.86 -1.98 -11.45
C LYS A 593 -5.25 -2.83 -12.66
N VAL A 594 -4.86 -2.37 -13.84
CA VAL A 594 -5.08 -3.12 -15.08
C VAL A 594 -4.36 -4.45 -14.90
N ASN A 595 -5.09 -5.55 -15.08
CA ASN A 595 -4.50 -6.86 -14.98
C ASN A 595 -3.53 -7.04 -16.15
N GLU A 596 -2.23 -7.09 -15.87
CA GLU A 596 -1.17 -7.20 -16.90
C GLU A 596 -1.40 -8.40 -17.83
N LYS A 597 -1.94 -9.51 -17.31
CA LYS A 597 -2.29 -10.68 -18.13
C LYS A 597 -3.47 -10.38 -19.05
N ALA A 598 -4.51 -9.68 -18.57
CA ALA A 598 -5.62 -9.26 -19.42
C ALA A 598 -5.18 -8.23 -20.46
N GLN A 599 -4.31 -7.30 -20.08
CA GLN A 599 -3.70 -6.34 -20.98
C GLN A 599 -2.92 -7.06 -22.09
N LYS A 600 -2.05 -7.98 -21.72
CA LYS A 600 -1.32 -8.80 -22.69
C LYS A 600 -2.25 -9.61 -23.59
N GLN A 601 -3.32 -10.19 -23.05
CA GLN A 601 -4.32 -10.91 -23.86
C GLN A 601 -5.03 -10.00 -24.87
N PHE A 602 -5.32 -8.77 -24.50
CA PHE A 602 -5.89 -7.78 -25.40
C PHE A 602 -4.89 -7.32 -26.46
N GLU A 603 -3.63 -7.09 -26.08
CA GLU A 603 -2.54 -6.77 -27.01
C GLU A 603 -2.30 -7.93 -28.01
N ASP A 604 -2.32 -9.17 -27.55
CA ASP A 604 -2.21 -10.37 -28.41
C ASP A 604 -3.40 -10.49 -29.38
N ALA A 605 -4.61 -10.14 -28.93
CA ALA A 605 -5.79 -10.10 -29.78
C ALA A 605 -5.70 -8.98 -30.85
N LEU A 606 -5.20 -7.80 -30.48
CA LEU A 606 -4.92 -6.72 -31.44
C LEU A 606 -3.85 -7.11 -32.46
N LYS A 607 -2.79 -7.79 -32.01
CA LYS A 607 -1.75 -8.32 -32.91
C LYS A 607 -2.31 -9.34 -33.90
N SER A 608 -3.24 -10.19 -33.46
CA SER A 608 -3.94 -11.14 -34.32
C SER A 608 -4.81 -10.44 -35.37
N LEU A 609 -5.49 -9.37 -35.00
CA LEU A 609 -6.24 -8.52 -35.94
C LEU A 609 -5.31 -7.87 -36.97
N HIS A 610 -4.14 -7.37 -36.54
CA HIS A 610 -3.14 -6.80 -37.45
C HIS A 610 -2.64 -7.81 -38.49
N ASN A 611 -2.41 -9.06 -38.10
CA ASN A 611 -2.04 -10.12 -39.05
C ASN A 611 -3.13 -10.38 -40.10
N VAL A 612 -4.41 -10.17 -39.76
CA VAL A 612 -5.52 -10.31 -40.71
C VAL A 612 -5.61 -9.13 -41.67
N ILE A 613 -5.30 -7.91 -41.21
CA ILE A 613 -5.15 -6.73 -42.09
C ILE A 613 -4.13 -7.02 -43.20
N GLU A 614 -2.97 -7.58 -42.83
CA GLU A 614 -1.93 -7.98 -43.80
C GLU A 614 -2.41 -9.03 -44.80
N LYS A 615 -3.20 -10.02 -44.36
CA LYS A 615 -3.78 -11.03 -45.25
C LYS A 615 -4.77 -10.41 -46.25
N PHE A 616 -5.67 -9.53 -45.79
CA PHE A 616 -6.60 -8.85 -46.69
C PHE A 616 -5.87 -7.95 -47.69
N SER A 617 -4.79 -7.30 -47.26
CA SER A 617 -3.92 -6.52 -48.15
C SER A 617 -3.30 -7.39 -49.25
N LYS A 618 -2.82 -8.59 -48.91
CA LYS A 618 -2.24 -9.53 -49.89
C LYS A 618 -3.28 -10.11 -50.85
N ASN A 619 -4.51 -10.31 -50.38
CA ASN A 619 -5.60 -10.87 -51.17
C ASN A 619 -6.36 -9.82 -52.01
N GLY A 620 -6.01 -8.53 -51.90
CA GLY A 620 -6.68 -7.44 -52.61
C GLY A 620 -8.11 -7.15 -52.11
N ASP A 621 -8.48 -7.60 -50.91
CA ASP A 621 -9.81 -7.38 -50.32
C ASP A 621 -9.85 -6.03 -49.60
N ALA A 622 -9.94 -4.96 -50.38
CA ALA A 622 -9.86 -3.57 -49.89
C ALA A 622 -10.94 -3.25 -48.84
N ASN A 623 -12.17 -3.73 -49.04
CA ASN A 623 -13.29 -3.47 -48.13
C ASN A 623 -13.07 -4.11 -46.75
N ARG A 624 -12.62 -5.38 -46.70
CA ARG A 624 -12.33 -6.04 -45.42
C ARG A 624 -11.09 -5.49 -44.75
N LYS A 625 -10.07 -5.09 -45.54
CA LYS A 625 -8.87 -4.43 -45.03
C LYS A 625 -9.25 -3.14 -44.30
N GLU A 626 -10.00 -2.25 -44.96
CA GLU A 626 -10.43 -0.97 -44.39
C GLU A 626 -11.24 -1.16 -43.10
N ALA A 627 -12.18 -2.10 -43.09
CA ALA A 627 -12.97 -2.42 -41.89
C ALA A 627 -12.09 -2.93 -40.73
N ALA A 628 -11.08 -3.77 -41.01
CA ALA A 628 -10.16 -4.27 -40.00
C ALA A 628 -9.18 -3.20 -39.49
N GLU A 629 -8.70 -2.31 -40.36
CA GLU A 629 -7.86 -1.16 -39.98
C GLU A 629 -8.61 -0.17 -39.08
N LYS A 630 -9.87 0.13 -39.43
CA LYS A 630 -10.74 0.98 -38.61
C LYS A 630 -10.99 0.38 -37.23
N LEU A 631 -11.25 -0.93 -37.16
CA LEU A 631 -11.40 -1.65 -35.90
C LEU A 631 -10.10 -1.60 -35.06
N TYR A 632 -8.95 -1.91 -35.67
CA TYR A 632 -7.66 -1.92 -34.99
C TYR A 632 -7.29 -0.55 -34.43
N GLY A 633 -7.41 0.50 -35.26
CA GLY A 633 -7.11 1.87 -34.86
C GLY A 633 -8.05 2.35 -33.74
N GLY A 634 -9.35 2.10 -33.88
CA GLY A 634 -10.35 2.47 -32.87
C GLY A 634 -10.11 1.79 -31.52
N LEU A 635 -9.88 0.47 -31.51
CA LEU A 635 -9.59 -0.27 -30.27
C LEU A 635 -8.25 0.14 -29.63
N SER A 636 -7.25 0.48 -30.44
CA SER A 636 -5.95 0.95 -29.95
C SER A 636 -6.08 2.31 -29.24
N VAL A 637 -6.83 3.25 -29.84
CA VAL A 637 -7.08 4.57 -29.22
C VAL A 637 -7.91 4.41 -27.93
N ALA A 638 -9.04 3.69 -28.00
CA ALA A 638 -9.92 3.51 -26.85
C ALA A 638 -9.20 2.83 -25.67
N SER A 639 -8.37 1.82 -25.95
CA SER A 639 -7.58 1.16 -24.89
C SER A 639 -6.50 2.07 -24.32
N GLN A 640 -5.78 2.85 -25.14
CA GLN A 640 -4.80 3.83 -24.64
C GLN A 640 -5.44 4.89 -23.74
N GLU A 641 -6.64 5.37 -24.08
CA GLU A 641 -7.40 6.30 -23.24
C GLU A 641 -7.76 5.69 -21.89
N TYR A 642 -8.27 4.45 -21.88
CA TYR A 642 -8.54 3.72 -20.63
C TYR A 642 -7.27 3.47 -19.81
N LEU A 643 -6.18 3.02 -20.43
CA LEU A 643 -4.94 2.68 -19.73
C LEU A 643 -4.21 3.90 -19.15
N LYS A 644 -4.47 5.12 -19.64
CA LYS A 644 -3.95 6.37 -19.05
C LYS A 644 -4.51 6.63 -17.65
N GLU A 645 -5.80 6.37 -17.46
CA GLU A 645 -6.48 6.55 -16.18
C GLU A 645 -7.52 5.46 -15.95
N PRO A 646 -7.08 4.25 -15.59
CA PRO A 646 -7.98 3.10 -15.48
C PRO A 646 -8.90 3.25 -14.26
N ASN A 647 -10.19 3.39 -14.52
CA ASN A 647 -11.26 3.45 -13.54
C ASN A 647 -12.57 2.94 -14.17
N GLU A 648 -13.66 2.87 -13.39
CA GLU A 648 -14.94 2.33 -13.89
C GLU A 648 -15.52 3.17 -15.03
N GLU A 649 -15.44 4.50 -14.97
CA GLU A 649 -15.99 5.41 -15.97
C GLU A 649 -15.23 5.29 -17.30
N THR A 650 -13.90 5.30 -17.24
CA THR A 650 -13.05 5.12 -18.41
C THR A 650 -13.17 3.71 -18.98
N TYR A 651 -13.39 2.69 -18.14
CA TYR A 651 -13.70 1.34 -18.61
C TYR A 651 -15.05 1.26 -19.34
N GLN A 652 -16.13 1.83 -18.79
CA GLN A 652 -17.43 1.82 -19.45
C GLN A 652 -17.37 2.52 -20.81
N THR A 653 -16.62 3.62 -20.89
CA THR A 653 -16.35 4.34 -22.15
C THR A 653 -15.60 3.43 -23.14
N PHE A 654 -14.49 2.83 -22.71
CA PHE A 654 -13.71 1.90 -23.53
C PHE A 654 -14.54 0.70 -24.01
N LYS A 655 -15.34 0.10 -23.13
CA LYS A 655 -16.19 -1.04 -23.43
C LYS A 655 -17.26 -0.65 -24.45
N GLN A 656 -17.95 0.47 -24.25
CA GLN A 656 -18.98 0.94 -25.18
C GLN A 656 -18.38 1.19 -26.57
N GLN A 657 -17.28 1.96 -26.65
CA GLN A 657 -16.58 2.22 -27.90
C GLN A 657 -16.13 0.93 -28.58
N SER A 658 -15.57 -0.01 -27.81
CA SER A 658 -15.14 -1.31 -28.32
C SER A 658 -16.31 -2.14 -28.87
N ASP A 659 -17.43 -2.18 -28.15
CA ASP A 659 -18.64 -2.90 -28.58
C ASP A 659 -19.19 -2.32 -29.89
N GLU A 660 -19.28 -0.99 -30.01
CA GLU A 660 -19.72 -0.30 -31.22
C GLU A 660 -18.78 -0.59 -32.41
N LEU A 661 -17.47 -0.52 -32.20
CA LEU A 661 -16.47 -0.82 -33.22
C LEU A 661 -16.55 -2.28 -33.68
N ILE A 662 -16.68 -3.23 -32.75
CA ILE A 662 -16.79 -4.66 -33.04
C ILE A 662 -18.10 -4.95 -33.79
N GLN A 663 -19.22 -4.34 -33.40
CA GLN A 663 -20.51 -4.49 -34.08
C GLN A 663 -20.47 -3.95 -35.52
N GLU A 664 -19.83 -2.80 -35.73
CA GLU A 664 -19.67 -2.22 -37.05
C GLU A 664 -18.79 -3.10 -37.94
N ALA A 665 -17.62 -3.52 -37.44
CA ALA A 665 -16.70 -4.38 -38.17
C ALA A 665 -17.33 -5.73 -38.56
N ARG A 666 -18.23 -6.27 -37.72
CA ARG A 666 -18.94 -7.53 -37.97
C ARG A 666 -19.78 -7.52 -39.25
N LYS A 667 -20.24 -6.35 -39.72
CA LYS A 667 -21.02 -6.22 -40.96
C LYS A 667 -20.21 -6.58 -42.21
N THR A 668 -18.89 -6.33 -42.16
CA THR A 668 -17.97 -6.54 -43.30
C THR A 668 -17.05 -7.74 -43.09
N LEU A 669 -16.71 -8.05 -41.83
CA LEU A 669 -15.83 -9.14 -41.44
C LEU A 669 -16.59 -10.45 -41.15
N ASP A 670 -17.20 -11.03 -42.20
CA ASP A 670 -18.15 -12.15 -42.08
C ASP A 670 -17.54 -13.56 -42.16
N THR A 671 -16.23 -13.68 -42.38
CA THR A 671 -15.55 -14.97 -42.52
C THR A 671 -15.43 -15.71 -41.18
N VAL A 672 -15.25 -17.04 -41.22
CA VAL A 672 -15.09 -17.87 -40.01
C VAL A 672 -13.89 -17.40 -39.17
N GLU A 673 -12.76 -17.08 -39.81
CA GLU A 673 -11.56 -16.57 -39.15
C GLU A 673 -11.81 -15.19 -38.49
N SER A 674 -12.44 -14.27 -39.22
CA SER A 674 -12.70 -12.93 -38.68
C SER A 674 -13.68 -12.96 -37.51
N LYS A 675 -14.72 -13.82 -37.58
CA LYS A 675 -15.66 -14.04 -36.47
C LYS A 675 -14.96 -14.52 -35.20
N GLN A 676 -13.96 -15.39 -35.32
CA GLN A 676 -13.16 -15.85 -34.17
C GLN A 676 -12.34 -14.72 -33.56
N ILE A 677 -11.72 -13.87 -34.39
CA ILE A 677 -10.95 -12.72 -33.92
C ILE A 677 -11.86 -11.70 -33.21
N LEU A 678 -13.02 -11.39 -33.78
CA LEU A 678 -13.99 -10.50 -33.14
C LEU A 678 -14.47 -11.04 -31.79
N ALA A 679 -14.68 -12.36 -31.68
CA ALA A 679 -15.03 -13.00 -30.40
C ALA A 679 -13.89 -12.91 -29.37
N ASN A 680 -12.64 -13.13 -29.79
CA ASN A 680 -11.47 -13.00 -28.92
C ASN A 680 -11.26 -11.56 -28.46
N LEU A 681 -11.47 -10.58 -29.35
CA LEU A 681 -11.41 -9.16 -29.01
C LEU A 681 -12.49 -8.77 -28.01
N ALA A 682 -13.75 -9.18 -28.24
CA ALA A 682 -14.84 -8.93 -27.29
C ALA A 682 -14.52 -9.53 -25.90
N LEU A 683 -13.95 -10.74 -25.86
CA LEU A 683 -13.55 -11.38 -24.61
C LEU A 683 -12.39 -10.63 -23.93
N ALA A 684 -11.40 -10.18 -24.69
CA ALA A 684 -10.25 -9.46 -24.17
C ALA A 684 -10.63 -8.06 -23.64
N VAL A 685 -11.55 -7.36 -24.31
CA VAL A 685 -12.15 -6.09 -23.83
C VAL A 685 -12.81 -6.31 -22.46
N VAL A 686 -13.61 -7.38 -22.32
CA VAL A 686 -14.23 -7.75 -21.03
C VAL A 686 -13.17 -8.10 -19.98
N GLY A 687 -12.10 -8.80 -20.38
CA GLY A 687 -10.98 -9.12 -19.50
C GLY A 687 -10.23 -7.89 -18.97
N LEU A 688 -10.12 -6.84 -19.79
CA LEU A 688 -9.38 -5.61 -19.48
C LEU A 688 -10.04 -4.76 -18.37
N GLY A 689 -11.36 -4.84 -18.23
CA GLY A 689 -12.17 -4.00 -17.32
C GLY A 689 -12.27 -4.42 -15.86
N VAL A 690 -11.57 -5.48 -15.47
CA VAL A 690 -11.54 -6.04 -14.12
C VAL A 690 -12.92 -6.46 -13.56
N PHE A 691 -13.27 -7.73 -13.76
CA PHE A 691 -13.44 -8.71 -12.67
C PHE A 691 -13.40 -10.11 -13.32
N TYR A 692 -12.19 -10.69 -13.31
CA TYR A 692 -11.89 -12.01 -13.86
C TYR A 692 -12.77 -13.14 -13.29
N ALA A 693 -13.40 -12.92 -12.13
CA ALA A 693 -14.25 -13.90 -11.46
C ALA A 693 -15.44 -14.37 -12.33
N VAL A 694 -16.07 -13.51 -13.12
CA VAL A 694 -17.29 -13.89 -13.88
C VAL A 694 -16.93 -14.57 -15.20
N ALA A 695 -15.93 -14.07 -15.92
CA ALA A 695 -15.52 -14.64 -17.22
C ALA A 695 -14.86 -16.02 -17.08
N ILE A 696 -14.06 -16.25 -16.01
CA ILE A 696 -13.45 -17.56 -15.73
C ILE A 696 -14.51 -18.58 -15.32
N VAL A 697 -15.48 -18.21 -14.49
CA VAL A 697 -16.54 -19.13 -14.04
C VAL A 697 -17.46 -19.50 -15.19
N ALA A 698 -17.84 -18.55 -16.05
CA ALA A 698 -18.64 -18.84 -17.24
C ALA A 698 -17.91 -19.79 -18.22
N ASN A 699 -16.63 -19.58 -18.49
CA ASN A 699 -15.87 -20.45 -19.40
C ASN A 699 -15.57 -21.83 -18.79
N LYS A 700 -15.25 -21.91 -17.49
CA LYS A 700 -15.01 -23.17 -16.80
C LYS A 700 -16.28 -24.01 -16.69
N ALA A 701 -17.43 -23.38 -16.46
CA ALA A 701 -18.73 -24.05 -16.40
C ALA A 701 -19.24 -24.51 -17.77
N LEU A 702 -18.93 -23.77 -18.85
CA LEU A 702 -19.41 -24.10 -20.19
C LEU A 702 -18.45 -25.06 -20.95
N ASN A 703 -17.13 -24.96 -20.75
CA ASN A 703 -16.15 -25.62 -21.63
C ASN A 703 -14.99 -26.34 -20.92
N GLY A 704 -14.92 -26.34 -19.57
CA GLY A 704 -13.89 -27.08 -18.82
C GLY A 704 -12.43 -26.66 -19.04
N ARG A 705 -12.17 -25.51 -19.69
CA ARG A 705 -10.82 -25.02 -20.04
C ARG A 705 -10.66 -23.52 -19.73
N PHE A 706 -9.42 -23.05 -19.55
CA PHE A 706 -9.10 -21.64 -19.24
C PHE A 706 -9.03 -20.70 -20.45
N LEU A 707 -8.92 -21.24 -21.67
CA LEU A 707 -8.92 -20.52 -22.95
C LEU A 707 -9.95 -21.17 -23.88
N PHE A 708 -10.76 -20.36 -24.58
CA PHE A 708 -11.79 -20.89 -25.48
C PHE A 708 -11.18 -21.60 -26.72
N PHE A 709 -9.99 -21.19 -27.18
CA PHE A 709 -9.26 -21.90 -28.24
C PHE A 709 -7.73 -21.81 -28.06
N PRO A 710 -6.98 -22.91 -28.29
CA PRO A 710 -5.52 -22.91 -28.20
C PRO A 710 -4.86 -22.09 -29.33
N PRO A 711 -3.68 -21.47 -29.09
CA PRO A 711 -2.83 -20.94 -30.16
C PRO A 711 -2.48 -22.04 -31.17
N GLU A 712 -2.17 -21.67 -32.42
CA GLU A 712 -1.85 -22.60 -33.52
C GLU A 712 -0.82 -23.68 -33.15
N SER A 713 0.12 -23.35 -32.25
CA SER A 713 1.11 -24.30 -31.71
C SER A 713 0.49 -25.48 -30.95
N ALA A 714 -0.56 -25.25 -30.17
CA ALA A 714 -1.26 -26.30 -29.45
C ALA A 714 -2.22 -27.12 -30.35
N ARG A 715 -2.70 -26.55 -31.47
CA ARG A 715 -3.38 -27.35 -32.52
C ARG A 715 -2.41 -28.27 -33.26
N LYS A 716 -1.17 -27.83 -33.48
CA LYS A 716 -0.12 -28.68 -34.08
C LYS A 716 0.30 -29.82 -33.14
N ILE A 717 0.31 -29.60 -31.83
CA ILE A 717 0.61 -30.67 -30.86
C ILE A 717 -0.51 -31.72 -30.86
N ASP A 718 -1.79 -31.30 -30.81
CA ASP A 718 -2.95 -32.22 -30.89
C ASP A 718 -2.98 -33.03 -32.21
N SER A 719 -2.55 -32.44 -33.34
CA SER A 719 -2.43 -33.18 -34.60
C SER A 719 -1.25 -34.15 -34.61
N THR A 720 -0.16 -33.81 -33.92
CA THR A 720 1.04 -34.67 -33.82
C THR A 720 0.79 -35.84 -32.86
N GLU A 721 0.02 -35.62 -31.78
CA GLU A 721 -0.41 -36.65 -30.83
C GLU A 721 -1.39 -37.65 -31.47
N LYS A 722 -2.34 -37.17 -32.30
CA LYS A 722 -3.23 -38.04 -33.08
C LYS A 722 -2.53 -38.84 -34.17
N SER A 723 -1.44 -38.33 -34.75
CA SER A 723 -0.60 -39.10 -35.68
C SER A 723 0.30 -40.11 -34.97
N ALA A 724 0.70 -39.86 -33.72
CA ALA A 724 1.50 -40.79 -32.92
C ALA A 724 0.69 -41.98 -32.36
N ILE A 725 -0.61 -41.81 -32.13
CA ILE A 725 -1.51 -42.88 -31.64
C ILE A 725 -2.01 -43.80 -32.78
N GLY A 726 -1.76 -43.44 -34.05
CA GLY A 726 -2.15 -44.23 -35.23
C GLY A 726 -1.21 -45.39 -35.61
N LEU A 727 -0.15 -45.65 -34.85
CA LEU A 727 0.82 -46.72 -35.11
C LEU A 727 0.94 -47.68 -33.93
N THR A 728 -0.14 -48.38 -33.59
CA THR A 728 -0.06 -49.74 -33.03
C THR A 728 -1.45 -50.39 -33.08
N VAL A 729 -1.65 -51.35 -34.00
CA VAL A 729 -2.12 -52.72 -33.75
C VAL A 729 -1.96 -53.48 -35.05
N GLU A 730 -1.04 -54.45 -35.10
CA GLU A 730 -1.33 -55.76 -35.69
C GLU A 730 -0.60 -56.86 -34.88
N ARG A 731 -1.45 -57.66 -34.22
CA ARG A 731 -1.26 -58.86 -33.38
C ARG A 731 -0.64 -58.72 -32.00
#